data_AF-A0A355U3P2-F1
#
_entry.id   AF-A0A355U3P2-F1
#
_cell.length_a   1.000
_cell.length_b   1.000
_cell.length_c   1.000
_cell.angle_alpha   90.00
_cell.angle_beta   90.00
_cell.angle_gamma   90.00
#
_symmetry.space_group_name_H-M   'P 1'
#
loop_
_entity.id
_entity.type
_entity.pdbx_description
1 polymer ?
#
loop_
_entity_poly.entity_id
_entity_poly.type
_entity_poly.pdbx_seq_one_letter_code
_entity_poly.pdbx_strand_id
1 'polypeptide(L)'
;MMASLKNNKNSAEIDISYHKVTNKIDDSFVGIKIKSNKIDFYYPETYHFDDSSLEKSRNDVLAILQTISIAKTHSDSRFKVESSFSNNEAIPLLSYLWTIKDYLKNGFYVNREKVLKKNQRGKVDWKRTINGQPIISEGNVIYSDIVVSVKNNLDNLIAEIHRYCVKKSLDMLGWLFRINSSSFILTKPFYGSIKNLYIDALNKELNQTFDDEKKERLEHMLAIVEGLSEEQNTNELVYGVDSYSYIFERMINSIFGNRDASKFNPSANWHLKSDGYVPFPSSDLRPDTILIHDGIAYVLDSKFYRYGHTFDKKDLPETSSIQKQITYGDFIKTRKLGSDIQKIRNAFILPYDMQSTRNPSNLSKRIEYIGYSKTDYREGIDDHEIVHAFLIDLKYVVNTWNRKNHGDDVLSLVRQIEEIQSTQIKSEKARDYVKTAENIKETQTFDGGISNSFYATLTNVRLKESLENKEILFVDGFFVINDRKYIDVSDGKKHLSEYASRNMKECCLAFENVESPNNNFPFDFCKNCQTLGNSRAKQINSKDSHNDRIFLRAQDADLDRILEDNESALETKKKIAGSFSYGLKFLMDEQELNPNRLNKLSRIDNKKISKLMDGEVMPNLKEAVALCAALDLHPIVAHQLLANAGFDLKSAYDERNAFYDFLITYCSGEGLFDWTGKIGAINKPEWQIP
;
A
#
# COMPACT_ATOMS: atom_id res chain seq x y z
N MET A 1 -55.05 -22.68 18.84
CA MET A 1 -56.24 -23.40 18.35
C MET A 1 -56.28 -23.20 16.84
N MET A 2 -56.19 -24.29 16.05
CA MET A 2 -56.40 -24.38 14.58
C MET A 2 -55.52 -23.50 13.65
N ALA A 3 -55.00 -23.94 12.51
CA ALA A 3 -55.17 -25.19 11.78
C ALA A 3 -53.91 -25.52 10.96
N SER A 4 -53.58 -26.81 10.97
CA SER A 4 -52.67 -27.48 10.06
C SER A 4 -53.16 -27.35 8.62
N LEU A 5 -52.35 -26.76 7.74
CA LEU A 5 -52.42 -27.03 6.31
C LEU A 5 -51.42 -28.16 6.01
N LYS A 6 -51.91 -29.40 6.14
CA LYS A 6 -51.26 -30.58 5.57
C LYS A 6 -51.36 -30.49 4.06
N ASN A 7 -50.22 -30.31 3.39
CA ASN A 7 -50.07 -30.70 2.00
C ASN A 7 -49.10 -31.88 1.95
N ASN A 8 -49.67 -33.08 1.77
CA ASN A 8 -48.92 -34.28 1.44
C ASN A 8 -48.43 -34.17 -0.01
N LYS A 9 -47.11 -34.14 -0.20
CA LYS A 9 -46.43 -34.78 -1.35
C LYS A 9 -44.96 -35.04 -0.98
N ASN A 10 -44.60 -36.31 -0.99
CA ASN A 10 -43.25 -36.85 -0.77
C ASN A 10 -42.20 -36.19 -1.69
N SER A 11 -41.47 -35.20 -1.17
CA SER A 11 -40.09 -34.89 -1.54
C SER A 11 -39.32 -34.75 -0.25
N ALA A 12 -38.17 -35.42 -0.11
CA ALA A 12 -37.32 -35.26 1.05
C ALA A 12 -36.94 -33.77 1.19
N GLU A 13 -37.54 -33.08 2.16
CA GLU A 13 -37.35 -31.65 2.37
C GLU A 13 -35.94 -31.42 2.91
N ILE A 14 -35.15 -30.59 2.22
CA ILE A 14 -33.79 -30.22 2.64
C ILE A 14 -33.95 -29.23 3.79
N ASP A 15 -33.39 -29.55 4.95
CA ASP A 15 -33.40 -28.69 6.13
C ASP A 15 -32.13 -27.83 6.14
N ILE A 16 -32.28 -26.50 6.04
CA ILE A 16 -31.17 -25.54 5.97
C ILE A 16 -31.20 -24.65 7.20
N SER A 17 -30.10 -24.67 7.96
CA SER A 17 -29.88 -23.85 9.15
C SER A 17 -28.68 -22.92 8.94
N TYR A 18 -28.86 -21.65 9.31
CA TYR A 18 -27.83 -20.62 9.21
C TYR A 18 -27.36 -20.20 10.61
N HIS A 19 -26.05 -20.25 10.86
CA HIS A 19 -25.45 -20.04 12.18
C HIS A 19 -24.46 -18.88 12.14
N LYS A 20 -24.62 -17.92 13.06
CA LYS A 20 -23.64 -16.84 13.28
C LYS A 20 -22.52 -17.35 14.18
N VAL A 21 -21.28 -17.01 13.85
CA VAL A 21 -20.10 -17.39 14.66
C VAL A 21 -19.32 -16.16 15.14
N THR A 22 -18.75 -16.26 16.33
CA THR A 22 -18.13 -15.13 17.05
C THR A 22 -16.62 -14.97 16.82
N ASN A 23 -15.99 -15.90 16.09
CA ASN A 23 -14.52 -16.01 15.91
C ASN A 23 -13.75 -16.27 17.22
N LYS A 24 -14.45 -16.68 18.29
CA LYS A 24 -13.81 -17.12 19.53
C LYS A 24 -13.29 -18.55 19.38
N ILE A 25 -12.37 -18.93 20.27
CA ILE A 25 -11.95 -20.34 20.41
C ILE A 25 -13.22 -21.18 20.61
N ASP A 26 -13.35 -22.25 19.84
CA ASP A 26 -14.52 -23.15 19.76
C ASP A 26 -15.78 -22.62 19.04
N ASP A 27 -15.78 -21.37 18.55
CA ASP A 27 -16.89 -20.76 17.78
C ASP A 27 -16.35 -19.85 16.66
N SER A 28 -15.55 -20.43 15.77
CA SER A 28 -14.82 -19.72 14.72
C SER A 28 -14.95 -20.32 13.32
N PHE A 29 -15.53 -21.51 13.20
CA PHE A 29 -15.70 -22.19 11.91
C PHE A 29 -16.62 -21.40 10.98
N VAL A 30 -16.15 -21.08 9.78
CA VAL A 30 -16.94 -20.43 8.71
C VAL A 30 -16.96 -21.34 7.50
N GLY A 31 -18.15 -21.67 7.01
CA GLY A 31 -18.32 -22.59 5.89
C GLY A 31 -19.62 -23.39 5.96
N ILE A 32 -19.67 -24.51 5.26
CA ILE A 32 -20.83 -25.38 5.13
C ILE A 32 -20.53 -26.78 5.69
N LYS A 33 -21.51 -27.33 6.41
CA LYS A 33 -21.56 -28.72 6.86
C LYS A 33 -22.86 -29.34 6.34
N ILE A 34 -22.76 -30.38 5.52
CA ILE A 34 -23.90 -31.15 5.02
C ILE A 34 -23.80 -32.53 5.62
N LYS A 35 -24.91 -33.03 6.16
CA LYS A 35 -25.05 -34.41 6.63
C LYS A 35 -26.42 -34.94 6.22
N SER A 36 -26.42 -35.85 5.25
CA SER A 36 -27.64 -36.39 4.64
C SER A 36 -28.52 -35.28 4.02
N ASN A 37 -29.65 -34.91 4.65
CA ASN A 37 -30.55 -33.85 4.17
C ASN A 37 -30.48 -32.58 5.00
N LYS A 38 -29.58 -32.51 5.99
CA LYS A 38 -29.39 -31.33 6.84
C LYS A 38 -28.17 -30.54 6.37
N ILE A 39 -28.36 -29.23 6.19
CA ILE A 39 -27.35 -28.28 5.75
C ILE A 39 -27.19 -27.22 6.84
N ASP A 40 -26.05 -27.20 7.50
CA ASP A 40 -25.67 -26.20 8.48
C ASP A 40 -24.62 -25.27 7.85
N PHE A 41 -24.95 -23.99 7.67
CA PHE A 41 -24.03 -22.98 7.12
C PHE A 41 -23.65 -21.97 8.21
N TYR A 42 -22.36 -21.75 8.38
CA TYR A 42 -21.76 -20.91 9.42
C TYR A 42 -21.11 -19.68 8.79
N TYR A 43 -21.44 -18.48 9.29
CA TYR A 43 -20.94 -17.21 8.78
C TYR A 43 -20.56 -16.24 9.90
N PRO A 44 -19.62 -15.29 9.65
CA PRO A 44 -19.19 -14.34 10.68
C PRO A 44 -20.34 -13.49 11.21
N GLU A 45 -20.37 -13.22 12.53
CA GLU A 45 -21.39 -12.36 13.15
C GLU A 45 -21.36 -10.90 12.64
N THR A 46 -20.23 -10.46 12.09
CA THR A 46 -20.03 -9.15 11.43
C THR A 46 -20.52 -9.12 9.98
N TYR A 47 -21.00 -10.25 9.43
CA TYR A 47 -21.53 -10.32 8.07
C TYR A 47 -23.05 -10.17 8.06
N HIS A 48 -23.55 -9.25 7.23
CA HIS A 48 -24.98 -9.04 7.04
C HIS A 48 -25.62 -10.13 6.17
N PHE A 49 -25.94 -11.27 6.77
CA PHE A 49 -26.55 -12.38 6.04
C PHE A 49 -28.04 -12.12 5.77
N ASP A 50 -28.46 -12.22 4.51
CA ASP A 50 -29.85 -12.01 4.09
C ASP A 50 -30.59 -13.35 3.96
N ASP A 51 -31.31 -13.72 5.02
CA ASP A 51 -32.16 -14.91 5.09
C ASP A 51 -33.63 -14.65 4.72
N SER A 52 -33.96 -13.46 4.21
CA SER A 52 -35.35 -13.07 3.86
C SER A 52 -35.96 -13.94 2.76
N SER A 53 -35.13 -14.56 1.94
CA SER A 53 -35.55 -15.54 0.93
C SER A 53 -34.43 -16.52 0.63
N LEU A 54 -34.80 -17.71 0.16
CA LEU A 54 -33.84 -18.74 -0.26
C LEU A 54 -32.89 -18.26 -1.36
N GLU A 55 -33.36 -17.38 -2.26
CA GLU A 55 -32.52 -16.86 -3.35
C GLU A 55 -31.39 -15.98 -2.84
N LYS A 56 -31.70 -15.10 -1.89
CA LYS A 56 -30.71 -14.18 -1.33
C LYS A 56 -29.73 -14.89 -0.41
N SER A 57 -30.21 -15.80 0.44
CA SER A 57 -29.34 -16.58 1.32
C SER A 57 -28.35 -17.42 0.52
N ARG A 58 -28.77 -17.97 -0.64
CA ARG A 58 -27.89 -18.68 -1.56
C ARG A 58 -26.79 -17.81 -2.16
N ASN A 59 -27.08 -16.57 -2.50
CA ASN A 59 -26.06 -15.65 -3.01
C ASN A 59 -25.00 -15.37 -1.95
N ASP A 60 -25.41 -15.14 -0.70
CA ASP A 60 -24.50 -14.91 0.42
C ASP A 60 -23.65 -16.15 0.74
N VAL A 61 -24.27 -17.35 0.72
CA VAL A 61 -23.56 -18.63 0.86
C VAL A 61 -22.50 -18.79 -0.23
N LEU A 62 -22.86 -18.56 -1.49
CA LEU A 62 -21.92 -18.65 -2.61
C LEU A 62 -20.78 -17.65 -2.49
N ALA A 63 -21.06 -16.42 -2.06
CA ALA A 63 -20.05 -15.38 -1.90
C ALA A 63 -19.01 -15.76 -0.83
N ILE A 64 -19.44 -16.22 0.34
CA ILE A 64 -18.54 -16.68 1.42
C ILE A 64 -17.78 -17.95 1.03
N LEU A 65 -18.43 -18.91 0.36
CA LEU A 65 -17.72 -20.12 -0.09
C LEU A 65 -16.65 -19.79 -1.14
N GLN A 66 -16.87 -18.77 -1.97
CA GLN A 66 -15.87 -18.29 -2.92
C GLN A 66 -14.68 -17.63 -2.23
N THR A 67 -14.87 -16.87 -1.14
CA THR A 67 -13.73 -16.29 -0.41
C THR A 67 -12.86 -17.36 0.27
N ILE A 68 -13.45 -18.47 0.72
CA ILE A 68 -12.71 -19.59 1.31
C ILE A 68 -11.76 -20.24 0.30
N SER A 69 -12.08 -20.20 -1.00
CA SER A 69 -11.18 -20.69 -2.04
C SER A 69 -9.84 -19.94 -2.07
N ILE A 70 -9.81 -18.68 -1.64
CA ILE A 70 -8.60 -17.87 -1.53
C ILE A 70 -7.59 -18.54 -0.59
N ALA A 71 -8.04 -19.10 0.54
CA ALA A 71 -7.18 -19.75 1.52
C ALA A 71 -6.55 -21.06 1.00
N LYS A 72 -7.16 -21.71 -0.01
CA LYS A 72 -6.72 -23.02 -0.53
C LYS A 72 -5.73 -22.95 -1.70
N THR A 73 -5.60 -21.81 -2.37
CA THR A 73 -4.78 -21.66 -3.59
C THR A 73 -3.28 -21.45 -3.36
N HIS A 74 -2.83 -21.28 -2.12
CA HIS A 74 -1.39 -21.19 -1.79
C HIS A 74 -1.03 -22.09 -0.61
N SER A 75 -0.14 -23.05 -0.89
CA SER A 75 0.48 -24.00 0.04
C SER A 75 1.45 -23.32 1.01
N ASP A 76 0.95 -22.45 1.91
CA ASP A 76 1.73 -22.04 3.07
C ASP A 76 1.61 -23.16 4.12
N SER A 77 2.73 -23.75 4.54
CA SER A 77 2.79 -24.92 5.43
C SER A 77 2.24 -24.68 6.86
N ARG A 78 1.80 -23.45 7.14
CA ARG A 78 1.20 -23.02 8.40
C ARG A 78 -0.29 -23.35 8.53
N PHE A 79 -0.93 -23.78 7.44
CA PHE A 79 -2.34 -24.15 7.47
C PHE A 79 -2.49 -25.60 7.93
N LYS A 80 -2.76 -25.76 9.22
CA LYS A 80 -3.68 -26.81 9.63
C LYS A 80 -5.05 -26.45 9.06
N VAL A 81 -5.29 -26.84 7.81
CA VAL A 81 -6.65 -27.16 7.37
C VAL A 81 -7.01 -28.42 8.15
N GLU A 82 -7.28 -28.29 9.45
CA GLU A 82 -7.75 -29.40 10.25
C GLU A 82 -9.22 -29.59 9.90
N SER A 83 -9.42 -30.40 8.87
CA SER A 83 -10.44 -31.45 8.87
C SER A 83 -10.30 -32.28 10.16
N SER A 84 -10.63 -31.68 11.30
CA SER A 84 -10.66 -32.36 12.61
C SER A 84 -11.76 -33.42 12.67
N PHE A 85 -12.42 -33.69 11.54
CA PHE A 85 -12.93 -35.01 11.14
C PHE A 85 -12.13 -35.56 9.94
N SER A 86 -11.18 -36.46 10.26
CA SER A 86 -10.70 -37.60 9.45
C SER A 86 -10.27 -37.42 7.99
N ASN A 87 -9.01 -37.81 7.73
CA ASN A 87 -8.44 -38.28 6.47
C ASN A 87 -8.19 -37.23 5.36
N ASN A 88 -7.10 -37.48 4.62
CA ASN A 88 -6.51 -36.72 3.51
C ASN A 88 -7.43 -36.49 2.27
N GLU A 89 -8.74 -36.39 2.41
CA GLU A 89 -9.67 -36.22 1.29
C GLU A 89 -10.40 -34.87 1.39
N ALA A 90 -9.68 -33.78 1.11
CA ALA A 90 -10.31 -32.46 0.98
C ALA A 90 -11.29 -32.47 -0.20
N ILE A 91 -12.60 -32.47 0.08
CA ILE A 91 -13.63 -32.47 -0.96
C ILE A 91 -13.49 -31.22 -1.85
N PRO A 92 -13.41 -31.36 -3.20
CA PRO A 92 -13.10 -30.25 -4.10
C PRO A 92 -14.36 -29.42 -4.42
N LEU A 93 -14.86 -28.64 -3.46
CA LEU A 93 -16.07 -27.81 -3.63
C LEU A 93 -16.10 -27.03 -4.95
N LEU A 94 -14.97 -26.44 -5.36
CA LEU A 94 -14.87 -25.71 -6.62
C LEU A 94 -15.20 -26.59 -7.83
N SER A 95 -14.69 -27.82 -7.86
CA SER A 95 -15.00 -28.80 -8.91
C SER A 95 -16.47 -29.19 -8.91
N TYR A 96 -17.09 -29.33 -7.73
CA TYR A 96 -18.54 -29.57 -7.63
C TYR A 96 -19.35 -28.40 -8.21
N LEU A 97 -19.03 -27.16 -7.82
CA LEU A 97 -19.69 -25.95 -8.32
C LEU A 97 -19.47 -25.76 -9.82
N TRP A 98 -18.25 -25.98 -10.30
CA TRP A 98 -17.89 -25.90 -11.72
C TRP A 98 -18.67 -26.93 -12.53
N THR A 99 -18.73 -28.18 -12.09
CA THR A 99 -19.43 -29.28 -12.77
C THR A 99 -20.92 -28.98 -12.93
N ILE A 100 -21.56 -28.42 -11.89
CA ILE A 100 -22.98 -28.03 -11.98
C ILE A 100 -23.15 -26.89 -13.00
N LYS A 101 -22.29 -25.88 -12.97
CA LYS A 101 -22.34 -24.75 -13.93
C LYS A 101 -22.12 -25.22 -15.37
N ASP A 102 -21.13 -26.09 -15.61
CA ASP A 102 -20.87 -26.66 -16.93
C ASP A 102 -22.08 -27.48 -17.41
N TYR A 103 -22.67 -28.32 -16.55
CA TYR A 103 -23.88 -29.06 -16.88
C TYR A 103 -25.07 -28.16 -17.22
N LEU A 104 -25.32 -27.11 -16.44
CA LEU A 104 -26.42 -26.18 -16.71
C LEU A 104 -26.24 -25.42 -18.03
N LYS A 105 -24.99 -25.19 -18.45
CA LYS A 105 -24.66 -24.50 -19.71
C LYS A 105 -24.67 -25.44 -20.91
N ASN A 106 -24.04 -26.60 -20.78
CA ASN A 106 -23.65 -27.47 -21.91
C ASN A 106 -24.37 -28.83 -21.91
N GLY A 107 -25.09 -29.19 -20.85
CA GLY A 107 -25.73 -30.49 -20.69
C GLY A 107 -24.75 -31.61 -20.37
N PHE A 108 -25.15 -32.86 -20.62
CA PHE A 108 -24.25 -33.99 -20.42
C PHE A 108 -23.17 -34.04 -21.48
N TYR A 109 -21.96 -34.44 -21.09
CA TYR A 109 -20.89 -34.74 -22.03
C TYR A 109 -21.34 -35.78 -23.08
N VAL A 110 -21.26 -35.38 -24.36
CA VAL A 110 -21.52 -36.23 -25.51
C VAL A 110 -20.27 -36.27 -26.37
N ASN A 111 -19.74 -37.47 -26.55
CA ASN A 111 -18.59 -37.64 -27.43
C ASN A 111 -18.97 -37.48 -28.91
N ARG A 112 -18.15 -36.74 -29.66
CA ARG A 112 -18.27 -36.54 -31.11
C ARG A 112 -17.14 -37.18 -31.92
N GLU A 113 -16.08 -37.66 -31.27
CA GLU A 113 -14.90 -38.20 -31.93
C GLU A 113 -15.12 -39.66 -32.37
N LYS A 114 -14.75 -39.95 -33.61
CA LYS A 114 -14.79 -41.30 -34.18
C LYS A 114 -13.35 -41.79 -34.33
N VAL A 115 -13.07 -42.98 -33.79
CA VAL A 115 -11.77 -43.61 -33.93
C VAL A 115 -11.77 -44.47 -35.20
N LEU A 116 -10.72 -44.35 -35.98
CA LEU A 116 -10.53 -45.18 -37.17
C LEU A 116 -9.77 -46.44 -36.78
N LYS A 117 -10.34 -47.61 -37.14
CA LYS A 117 -9.71 -48.92 -36.92
C LYS A 117 -9.68 -49.69 -38.24
N LYS A 118 -8.69 -50.56 -38.40
CA LYS A 118 -8.60 -51.47 -39.56
C LYS A 118 -9.27 -52.81 -39.24
N ASN A 119 -9.95 -53.39 -40.23
CA ASN A 119 -10.50 -54.76 -40.21
C ASN A 119 -11.41 -55.06 -39.01
N GLN A 120 -12.22 -54.08 -38.60
CA GLN A 120 -13.25 -54.27 -37.58
C GLN A 120 -14.66 -54.09 -38.17
N ARG A 121 -15.69 -54.50 -37.41
CA ARG A 121 -17.09 -54.24 -37.78
C ARG A 121 -17.44 -52.78 -37.51
N GLY A 122 -17.92 -52.06 -38.52
CA GLY A 122 -18.33 -50.66 -38.41
C GLY A 122 -18.66 -50.05 -39.77
N LYS A 123 -18.99 -48.76 -39.81
CA LYS A 123 -19.20 -48.05 -41.08
C LYS A 123 -17.85 -47.86 -41.76
N VAL A 124 -17.70 -48.44 -42.97
CA VAL A 124 -16.49 -48.37 -43.77
C VAL A 124 -16.24 -46.94 -44.27
N ASP A 125 -15.04 -46.42 -44.05
CA ASP A 125 -14.53 -45.21 -44.69
C ASP A 125 -13.89 -45.61 -46.02
N TRP A 126 -14.70 -45.64 -47.07
CA TRP A 126 -14.25 -46.04 -48.41
C TRP A 126 -13.17 -45.13 -48.96
N LYS A 127 -13.21 -43.82 -48.66
CA LYS A 127 -12.21 -42.85 -49.13
C LYS A 127 -10.82 -43.21 -48.62
N ARG A 128 -10.71 -43.61 -47.34
CA ARG A 128 -9.43 -44.03 -46.74
C ARG A 128 -9.06 -45.47 -47.07
N THR A 129 -10.04 -46.36 -47.20
CA THR A 129 -9.82 -47.77 -47.56
C THR A 129 -9.26 -47.89 -48.98
N ILE A 130 -9.79 -47.13 -49.94
CA ILE A 130 -9.36 -47.15 -51.36
C ILE A 130 -7.94 -46.59 -51.54
N ASN A 131 -7.53 -45.65 -50.69
CA ASN A 131 -6.17 -45.11 -50.67
C ASN A 131 -5.13 -46.08 -50.09
N GLY A 132 -5.55 -47.19 -49.47
CA GLY A 132 -4.65 -48.27 -49.05
C GLY A 132 -4.12 -49.07 -50.24
N GLN A 133 -3.09 -49.88 -50.02
CA GLN A 133 -2.52 -50.71 -51.07
C GLN A 133 -3.40 -51.94 -51.32
N PRO A 134 -4.05 -52.08 -52.49
CA PRO A 134 -4.87 -53.26 -52.77
C PRO A 134 -4.01 -54.45 -53.16
N ILE A 135 -4.52 -55.64 -52.90
CA ILE A 135 -4.01 -56.90 -53.43
C ILE A 135 -4.81 -57.21 -54.69
N ILE A 136 -4.12 -57.39 -55.82
CA ILE A 136 -4.73 -57.72 -57.10
C ILE A 136 -4.50 -59.21 -57.37
N SER A 137 -5.57 -59.98 -57.54
CA SER A 137 -5.50 -61.40 -57.86
C SER A 137 -6.62 -61.77 -58.84
N GLU A 138 -6.27 -62.40 -59.96
CA GLU A 138 -7.21 -62.88 -60.99
C GLU A 138 -8.24 -61.81 -61.45
N GLY A 139 -7.81 -60.56 -61.59
CA GLY A 139 -8.69 -59.44 -62.01
C GLY A 139 -9.56 -58.86 -60.89
N ASN A 140 -9.51 -59.40 -59.67
CA ASN A 140 -10.20 -58.87 -58.50
C ASN A 140 -9.30 -57.95 -57.68
N VAL A 141 -9.86 -56.86 -57.16
CA VAL A 141 -9.18 -55.90 -56.27
C VAL A 141 -9.65 -56.14 -54.85
N ILE A 142 -8.74 -56.57 -53.97
CA ILE A 142 -9.04 -56.88 -52.57
C ILE A 142 -8.27 -55.90 -51.67
N TYR A 143 -9.01 -55.14 -50.88
CA TYR A 143 -8.43 -54.29 -49.84
C TYR A 143 -8.32 -55.09 -48.54
N SER A 144 -7.09 -55.44 -48.16
CA SER A 144 -6.81 -56.21 -46.93
C SER A 144 -6.97 -55.38 -45.65
N ASP A 145 -6.91 -54.04 -45.74
CA ASP A 145 -6.98 -53.11 -44.62
C ASP A 145 -8.23 -52.22 -44.69
N ILE A 146 -9.41 -52.79 -44.43
CA ILE A 146 -10.67 -52.04 -44.44
C ILE A 146 -10.68 -51.06 -43.26
N VAL A 147 -10.69 -49.76 -43.55
CA VAL A 147 -10.74 -48.71 -42.52
C VAL A 147 -12.20 -48.46 -42.14
N VAL A 148 -12.54 -48.66 -40.86
CA VAL A 148 -13.87 -48.41 -40.31
C VAL A 148 -13.84 -47.32 -39.24
N SER A 149 -14.90 -46.50 -39.21
CA SER A 149 -15.17 -45.58 -38.10
C SER A 149 -15.91 -46.29 -36.99
N VAL A 150 -15.30 -46.38 -35.80
CA VAL A 150 -15.86 -47.03 -34.61
C VAL A 150 -15.95 -46.02 -33.47
N LYS A 151 -16.97 -46.17 -32.60
CA LYS A 151 -17.04 -45.43 -31.34
C LYS A 151 -15.99 -46.00 -30.36
N ASN A 152 -15.28 -45.14 -29.64
CA ASN A 152 -14.30 -45.57 -28.66
C ASN A 152 -14.97 -46.09 -27.37
N ASN A 153 -14.41 -47.12 -26.74
CA ASN A 153 -14.94 -47.67 -25.48
C ASN A 153 -14.55 -46.82 -24.27
N LEU A 154 -13.36 -46.20 -24.27
CA LEU A 154 -12.94 -45.26 -23.23
C LEU A 154 -13.89 -44.06 -23.16
N ASP A 155 -14.34 -43.56 -24.30
CA ASP A 155 -15.20 -42.37 -24.35
C ASP A 155 -16.62 -42.60 -23.79
N ASN A 156 -17.13 -43.85 -23.88
CA ASN A 156 -18.39 -44.21 -23.22
C ASN A 156 -18.21 -44.21 -21.69
N LEU A 157 -17.04 -44.61 -21.21
CA LEU A 157 -16.70 -44.58 -19.79
C LEU A 157 -16.54 -43.12 -19.29
N ILE A 158 -15.90 -42.23 -20.04
CA ILE A 158 -15.81 -40.79 -19.68
C ILE A 158 -17.20 -40.15 -19.58
N ALA A 159 -18.11 -40.45 -20.51
CA ALA A 159 -19.48 -39.94 -20.45
C ALA A 159 -20.28 -40.53 -19.27
N GLU A 160 -19.98 -41.75 -18.84
CA GLU A 160 -20.53 -42.38 -17.64
C GLU A 160 -19.99 -41.69 -16.37
N ILE A 161 -18.68 -41.46 -16.30
CA ILE A 161 -18.02 -40.74 -15.21
C ILE A 161 -18.59 -39.33 -15.07
N HIS A 162 -18.72 -38.60 -16.17
CA HIS A 162 -19.31 -37.26 -16.16
C HIS A 162 -20.75 -37.26 -15.60
N ARG A 163 -21.59 -38.21 -16.04
CA ARG A 163 -22.95 -38.36 -15.49
C ARG A 163 -22.94 -38.62 -13.99
N TYR A 164 -22.01 -39.45 -13.52
CA TYR A 164 -21.84 -39.73 -12.10
C TYR A 164 -21.42 -38.49 -11.31
N CYS A 165 -20.40 -37.76 -11.78
CA CYS A 165 -19.95 -36.52 -11.15
C CYS A 165 -21.07 -35.47 -11.09
N VAL A 166 -21.82 -35.25 -12.18
CA VAL A 166 -22.98 -34.34 -12.19
C VAL A 166 -24.02 -34.76 -11.17
N LYS A 167 -24.39 -36.06 -11.12
CA LYS A 167 -25.35 -36.57 -10.15
C LYS A 167 -24.90 -36.29 -8.72
N LYS A 168 -23.67 -36.67 -8.39
CA LYS A 168 -23.11 -36.47 -7.05
C LYS A 168 -23.02 -34.98 -6.70
N SER A 169 -22.66 -34.13 -7.65
CA SER A 169 -22.61 -32.69 -7.41
C SER A 169 -23.99 -32.09 -7.16
N LEU A 170 -25.02 -32.52 -7.91
CA LEU A 170 -26.40 -32.08 -7.68
C LEU A 170 -26.98 -32.62 -6.38
N ASP A 171 -26.65 -33.85 -5.98
CA ASP A 171 -27.07 -34.40 -4.69
C ASP A 171 -26.49 -33.61 -3.51
N MET A 172 -25.27 -33.11 -3.64
CA MET A 172 -24.60 -32.33 -2.59
C MET A 172 -24.97 -30.84 -2.61
N LEU A 173 -24.94 -30.19 -3.78
CA LEU A 173 -25.03 -28.73 -3.93
C LEU A 173 -26.13 -28.27 -4.88
N GLY A 174 -26.98 -29.17 -5.40
CA GLY A 174 -28.04 -28.81 -6.35
C GLY A 174 -29.03 -27.79 -5.79
N TRP A 175 -29.23 -27.77 -4.47
CA TRP A 175 -30.06 -26.77 -3.79
C TRP A 175 -29.55 -25.33 -4.03
N LEU A 176 -28.24 -25.12 -4.18
CA LEU A 176 -27.62 -23.84 -4.56
C LEU A 176 -27.97 -23.41 -5.98
N PHE A 177 -28.61 -24.29 -6.78
CA PHE A 177 -29.01 -24.07 -8.17
C PHE A 177 -30.51 -24.32 -8.42
N ARG A 178 -31.35 -24.40 -7.37
CA ARG A 178 -32.81 -24.72 -7.43
C ARG A 178 -33.11 -26.16 -7.90
N ILE A 179 -32.16 -27.08 -7.72
CA ILE A 179 -32.31 -28.49 -8.08
C ILE A 179 -32.34 -29.30 -6.79
N ASN A 180 -33.56 -29.68 -6.35
CA ASN A 180 -33.76 -30.35 -5.06
C ASN A 180 -33.72 -31.90 -5.18
N SER A 181 -33.55 -32.43 -6.39
CA SER A 181 -33.41 -33.88 -6.60
C SER A 181 -32.65 -34.17 -7.89
N SER A 182 -31.68 -35.09 -7.83
CA SER A 182 -30.99 -35.65 -9.00
C SER A 182 -31.61 -36.96 -9.50
N SER A 183 -32.82 -37.32 -9.03
CA SER A 183 -33.47 -38.61 -9.34
C SER A 183 -33.66 -38.87 -10.85
N PHE A 184 -33.72 -37.80 -11.64
CA PHE A 184 -33.76 -37.85 -13.10
C PHE A 184 -32.45 -38.35 -13.75
N ILE A 185 -31.34 -38.42 -13.01
CA ILE A 185 -30.05 -38.94 -13.47
C ILE A 185 -29.87 -40.38 -12.98
N LEU A 186 -29.90 -41.31 -13.93
CA LEU A 186 -29.66 -42.73 -13.70
C LEU A 186 -28.17 -43.03 -13.81
N THR A 187 -27.58 -43.57 -12.74
CA THR A 187 -26.16 -44.00 -12.68
C THR A 187 -26.07 -45.42 -12.16
N LYS A 188 -25.00 -46.13 -12.54
CA LYS A 188 -24.71 -47.45 -11.94
C LYS A 188 -24.31 -47.27 -10.47
N PRO A 189 -24.47 -48.32 -9.63
CA PRO A 189 -23.99 -48.28 -8.26
C PRO A 189 -22.47 -48.11 -8.22
N PHE A 190 -21.98 -47.32 -7.26
CA PHE A 190 -20.55 -47.03 -7.08
C PHE A 190 -19.96 -47.92 -5.98
N TYR A 191 -18.79 -48.50 -6.24
CA TYR A 191 -18.02 -49.34 -5.32
C TYR A 191 -16.53 -49.03 -5.47
N GLY A 192 -15.69 -49.37 -4.48
CA GLY A 192 -14.26 -48.99 -4.47
C GLY A 192 -13.47 -49.42 -5.72
N SER A 193 -13.74 -50.59 -6.29
CA SER A 193 -13.11 -51.03 -7.54
C SER A 193 -13.46 -50.17 -8.77
N ILE A 194 -14.61 -49.50 -8.75
CA ILE A 194 -15.04 -48.57 -9.81
C ILE A 194 -14.32 -47.22 -9.67
N LYS A 195 -13.98 -46.79 -8.45
CA LYS A 195 -13.21 -45.54 -8.20
C LYS A 195 -11.89 -45.56 -8.96
N ASN A 196 -11.09 -46.62 -8.78
CA ASN A 196 -9.79 -46.76 -9.44
C ASN A 196 -9.93 -46.85 -10.97
N LEU A 197 -10.94 -47.58 -11.47
CA LEU A 197 -11.25 -47.62 -12.90
C LEU A 197 -11.55 -46.23 -13.47
N TYR A 198 -12.27 -45.39 -12.73
CA TYR A 198 -12.62 -44.03 -13.15
C TYR A 198 -11.39 -43.12 -13.15
N ILE A 199 -10.56 -43.17 -12.11
CA ILE A 199 -9.30 -42.41 -12.02
C ILE A 199 -8.36 -42.77 -13.19
N ASP A 200 -8.16 -44.06 -13.44
CA ASP A 200 -7.30 -44.53 -14.54
C ASP A 200 -7.81 -44.07 -15.92
N ALA A 201 -9.13 -44.12 -16.13
CA ALA A 201 -9.74 -43.67 -17.37
C ALA A 201 -9.58 -42.15 -17.58
N LEU A 202 -9.78 -41.35 -16.52
CA LEU A 202 -9.63 -39.89 -16.57
C LEU A 202 -8.18 -39.48 -16.83
N ASN A 203 -7.22 -40.07 -16.10
CA ASN A 203 -5.80 -39.79 -16.30
C ASN A 203 -5.31 -40.18 -17.70
N LYS A 204 -5.82 -41.31 -18.23
CA LYS A 204 -5.50 -41.72 -19.60
C LYS A 204 -6.02 -40.71 -20.62
N GLU A 205 -7.25 -40.22 -20.45
CA GLU A 205 -7.85 -39.24 -21.36
C GLU A 205 -7.18 -37.86 -21.25
N LEU A 206 -6.85 -37.41 -20.03
CA LEU A 206 -6.13 -36.16 -19.76
C LEU A 206 -4.80 -36.08 -20.50
N ASN A 207 -4.04 -37.18 -20.48
CA ASN A 207 -2.75 -37.27 -21.16
C ASN A 207 -2.87 -37.35 -22.70
N GLN A 208 -4.05 -37.67 -23.24
CA GLN A 208 -4.27 -37.85 -24.68
C GLN A 208 -4.93 -36.64 -25.34
N THR A 209 -5.66 -35.83 -24.59
CA THR A 209 -6.41 -34.70 -25.15
C THR A 209 -5.56 -33.43 -25.24
N PHE A 210 -5.77 -32.66 -26.32
CA PHE A 210 -5.16 -31.34 -26.54
C PHE A 210 -6.19 -30.20 -26.44
N ASP A 211 -7.45 -30.52 -26.13
CA ASP A 211 -8.53 -29.55 -25.99
C ASP A 211 -8.54 -29.03 -24.54
N ASP A 212 -8.28 -27.73 -24.37
CA ASP A 212 -8.15 -27.11 -23.05
C ASP A 212 -9.47 -27.09 -22.26
N GLU A 213 -10.63 -26.91 -22.92
CA GLU A 213 -11.94 -27.00 -22.25
C GLU A 213 -12.23 -28.42 -21.78
N LYS A 214 -11.83 -29.42 -22.58
CA LYS A 214 -11.94 -30.83 -22.21
C LYS A 214 -11.00 -31.19 -21.06
N LYS A 215 -9.78 -30.66 -21.04
CA LYS A 215 -8.84 -30.84 -19.92
C LYS A 215 -9.41 -30.29 -18.62
N GLU A 216 -9.88 -29.04 -18.61
CA GLU A 216 -10.48 -28.42 -17.42
C GLU A 216 -11.63 -29.27 -16.87
N ARG A 217 -12.52 -29.76 -17.74
CA ARG A 217 -13.61 -30.67 -17.35
C ARG A 217 -13.08 -31.96 -16.72
N LEU A 218 -12.09 -32.59 -17.34
CA LEU A 218 -11.50 -33.85 -16.86
C LEU A 218 -10.81 -33.67 -15.51
N GLU A 219 -10.10 -32.56 -15.29
CA GLU A 219 -9.47 -32.21 -14.01
C GLU A 219 -10.51 -32.07 -12.89
N HIS A 220 -11.62 -31.36 -13.16
CA HIS A 220 -12.71 -31.23 -12.19
C HIS A 220 -13.37 -32.58 -11.88
N MET A 221 -13.61 -33.42 -12.90
CA MET A 221 -14.13 -34.77 -12.68
C MET A 221 -13.16 -35.64 -11.87
N LEU A 222 -11.86 -35.56 -12.17
CA LEU A 222 -10.82 -36.31 -11.46
C LEU A 222 -10.79 -35.96 -9.98
N ALA A 223 -10.73 -34.66 -9.68
CA ALA A 223 -10.77 -34.19 -8.30
C ALA A 223 -12.02 -34.71 -7.56
N ILE A 224 -13.20 -34.66 -8.19
CA ILE A 224 -14.44 -35.17 -7.58
C ILE A 224 -14.33 -36.65 -7.27
N VAL A 225 -13.83 -37.47 -8.21
CA VAL A 225 -13.71 -38.93 -8.05
C VAL A 225 -12.67 -39.30 -7.01
N GLU A 226 -11.52 -38.62 -6.98
CA GLU A 226 -10.47 -38.83 -5.98
C GLU A 226 -10.98 -38.59 -4.55
N GLY A 227 -11.79 -37.53 -4.36
CA GLY A 227 -12.39 -37.17 -3.08
C GLY A 227 -13.59 -38.01 -2.62
N LEU A 228 -13.90 -39.14 -3.27
CA LEU A 228 -14.95 -40.06 -2.83
C LEU A 228 -14.36 -41.12 -1.90
N SER A 229 -14.79 -41.19 -0.64
CA SER A 229 -14.29 -42.21 0.31
C SER A 229 -14.94 -43.59 0.11
N GLU A 230 -14.21 -44.65 0.49
CA GLU A 230 -14.63 -46.06 0.33
C GLU A 230 -15.71 -46.50 1.34
N GLU A 231 -15.82 -45.84 2.50
CA GLU A 231 -16.65 -46.26 3.63
C GLU A 231 -17.93 -45.43 3.86
N GLN A 232 -18.15 -44.34 3.11
CA GLN A 232 -19.28 -43.45 3.34
C GLN A 232 -20.28 -43.43 2.18
N ASN A 233 -21.31 -44.27 2.30
CA ASN A 233 -22.62 -44.02 1.69
C ASN A 233 -23.35 -42.82 2.34
N THR A 234 -22.70 -42.10 3.26
CA THR A 234 -23.24 -40.89 3.89
C THR A 234 -22.86 -39.68 3.03
N ASN A 235 -23.87 -38.94 2.55
CA ASN A 235 -23.69 -37.62 1.94
C ASN A 235 -23.25 -36.61 3.03
N GLU A 236 -22.01 -36.73 3.49
CA GLU A 236 -21.37 -35.80 4.42
C GLU A 236 -20.37 -34.92 3.67
N LEU A 237 -20.48 -33.61 3.84
CA LEU A 237 -19.60 -32.60 3.24
C LEU A 237 -19.28 -31.56 4.30
N VAL A 238 -17.99 -31.37 4.61
CA VAL A 238 -17.54 -30.21 5.39
C VAL A 238 -16.60 -29.39 4.53
N TYR A 239 -16.93 -28.13 4.34
CA TYR A 239 -16.07 -27.19 3.62
C TYR A 239 -16.08 -25.84 4.33
N GLY A 240 -14.94 -25.42 4.85
CA GLY A 240 -14.82 -24.18 5.59
C GLY A 240 -13.40 -23.90 6.03
N VAL A 241 -13.25 -22.89 6.88
CA VAL A 241 -12.02 -22.56 7.60
C VAL A 241 -12.32 -22.41 9.09
N ASP A 242 -11.33 -22.74 9.93
CA ASP A 242 -11.45 -22.58 11.39
C ASP A 242 -11.28 -21.13 11.83
N SER A 243 -10.72 -20.25 11.00
CA SER A 243 -10.72 -18.81 11.25
C SER A 243 -10.81 -18.05 9.95
N TYR A 244 -11.74 -17.08 9.92
CA TYR A 244 -11.96 -16.22 8.76
C TYR A 244 -10.99 -15.03 8.70
N SER A 245 -10.18 -14.82 9.76
CA SER A 245 -9.28 -13.68 9.91
C SER A 245 -8.29 -13.55 8.75
N TYR A 246 -7.66 -14.66 8.36
CA TYR A 246 -6.69 -14.68 7.27
C TYR A 246 -7.33 -14.41 5.88
N ILE A 247 -8.55 -14.90 5.66
CA ILE A 247 -9.29 -14.61 4.42
C ILE A 247 -9.56 -13.10 4.35
N PHE A 248 -9.96 -12.50 5.47
CA PHE A 248 -10.19 -11.07 5.58
C PHE A 248 -8.92 -10.26 5.29
N GLU A 249 -7.78 -10.59 5.92
CA GLU A 249 -6.47 -9.97 5.63
C GLU A 249 -6.16 -9.96 4.13
N ARG A 250 -6.36 -11.10 3.44
CA ARG A 250 -6.13 -11.20 1.99
C ARG A 250 -7.09 -10.36 1.17
N MET A 251 -8.37 -10.29 1.55
CA MET A 251 -9.34 -9.44 0.86
C MET A 251 -8.98 -7.96 1.02
N ILE A 252 -8.56 -7.52 2.22
CA ILE A 252 -8.12 -6.14 2.44
C ILE A 252 -6.84 -5.84 1.65
N ASN A 253 -5.85 -6.74 1.62
CA ASN A 253 -4.66 -6.55 0.81
C ASN A 253 -4.97 -6.47 -0.70
N SER A 254 -5.99 -7.20 -1.18
CA SER A 254 -6.46 -7.11 -2.57
C SER A 254 -7.10 -5.76 -2.90
N ILE A 255 -7.74 -5.13 -1.92
CA ILE A 255 -8.44 -3.84 -2.08
C ILE A 255 -7.46 -2.66 -1.98
N PHE A 256 -6.59 -2.65 -0.96
CA PHE A 256 -5.75 -1.48 -0.63
C PHE A 256 -4.26 -1.68 -0.94
N GLY A 257 -3.77 -2.92 -1.01
CA GLY A 257 -2.34 -3.20 -1.15
C GLY A 257 -1.82 -2.88 -2.56
N ASN A 258 -0.73 -2.12 -2.64
CA ASN A 258 -0.03 -1.81 -3.91
C ASN A 258 1.48 -2.07 -3.85
N ARG A 259 1.95 -2.68 -2.76
CA ARG A 259 3.33 -3.13 -2.58
C ARG A 259 3.34 -4.53 -1.97
N ASP A 260 4.43 -5.22 -2.23
CA ASP A 260 4.70 -6.53 -1.64
C ASP A 260 5.07 -6.37 -0.16
N ALA A 261 4.13 -6.71 0.73
CA ALA A 261 4.27 -6.60 2.17
C ALA A 261 5.47 -7.40 2.73
N SER A 262 5.90 -8.47 2.06
CA SER A 262 7.01 -9.31 2.53
C SER A 262 8.36 -8.56 2.59
N LYS A 263 8.50 -7.47 1.83
CA LYS A 263 9.69 -6.59 1.86
C LYS A 263 9.77 -5.70 3.09
N PHE A 264 8.71 -5.66 3.89
CA PHE A 264 8.56 -4.79 5.05
C PHE A 264 8.54 -5.57 6.37
N ASN A 265 9.01 -6.82 6.35
CA ASN A 265 9.01 -7.72 7.51
C ASN A 265 10.20 -7.43 8.46
N PRO A 266 9.96 -7.01 9.71
CA PRO A 266 10.98 -7.10 10.76
C PRO A 266 11.27 -8.57 11.08
N SER A 267 12.57 -8.92 11.18
CA SER A 267 13.02 -10.25 11.57
C SER A 267 14.07 -10.18 12.68
N ALA A 268 14.20 -11.27 13.44
CA ALA A 268 15.15 -11.42 14.53
C ALA A 268 15.83 -12.79 14.46
N ASN A 269 17.04 -12.92 15.03
CA ASN A 269 17.77 -14.19 15.07
C ASN A 269 17.99 -14.66 16.52
N TRP A 270 17.83 -15.95 16.73
CA TRP A 270 18.31 -16.67 17.91
C TRP A 270 19.81 -16.95 17.78
N HIS A 271 20.52 -16.84 18.90
CA HIS A 271 21.93 -17.20 18.99
C HIS A 271 22.08 -18.19 20.15
N LEU A 272 21.98 -19.48 19.83
CA LEU A 272 21.98 -20.54 20.85
C LEU A 272 23.40 -20.92 21.24
N LYS A 273 23.66 -21.02 22.55
CA LYS A 273 24.96 -21.46 23.07
C LYS A 273 25.35 -22.86 22.58
N SER A 274 24.36 -23.75 22.39
CA SER A 274 24.57 -25.12 21.90
C SER A 274 25.24 -25.17 20.53
N ASP A 275 24.97 -24.16 19.72
CA ASP A 275 25.37 -24.11 18.31
C ASP A 275 26.49 -23.08 18.11
N GLY A 276 27.21 -22.74 19.19
CA GLY A 276 28.29 -21.75 19.14
C GLY A 276 27.81 -20.32 18.81
N TYR A 277 26.56 -19.99 19.13
CA TYR A 277 25.91 -18.70 18.83
C TYR A 277 25.76 -18.39 17.34
N VAL A 278 25.73 -19.41 16.47
CA VAL A 278 25.38 -19.22 15.06
C VAL A 278 23.93 -18.68 14.95
N PRO A 279 23.69 -17.62 14.15
CA PRO A 279 22.37 -17.03 14.00
C PRO A 279 21.39 -18.02 13.37
N PHE A 280 20.24 -18.19 14.03
CA PHE A 280 19.10 -18.97 13.56
C PHE A 280 17.85 -18.07 13.50
N PRO A 281 17.20 -17.90 12.34
CA PRO A 281 16.12 -16.93 12.20
C PRO A 281 14.87 -17.30 13.02
N SER A 282 14.30 -16.30 13.67
CA SER A 282 12.97 -16.35 14.28
C SER A 282 11.89 -16.11 13.23
N SER A 283 10.62 -16.29 13.60
CA SER A 283 9.49 -15.93 12.75
C SER A 283 9.47 -14.43 12.46
N ASP A 284 9.28 -14.07 11.19
CA ASP A 284 9.07 -12.69 10.77
C ASP A 284 7.81 -12.10 11.41
N LEU A 285 7.87 -10.82 11.77
CA LEU A 285 6.68 -10.01 12.00
C LEU A 285 6.22 -9.51 10.62
N ARG A 286 4.97 -9.77 10.23
CA ARG A 286 4.50 -9.52 8.85
C ARG A 286 3.34 -8.54 8.84
N PRO A 287 3.47 -7.37 8.22
CA PRO A 287 2.33 -6.49 8.01
C PRO A 287 1.36 -7.12 7.00
N ASP A 288 0.05 -6.91 7.21
CA ASP A 288 -0.97 -7.52 6.35
C ASP A 288 -1.08 -6.83 4.99
N THR A 289 -1.00 -5.49 4.97
CA THR A 289 -1.18 -4.68 3.76
C THR A 289 -0.31 -3.43 3.80
N ILE A 290 0.39 -3.17 2.71
CA ILE A 290 1.18 -1.95 2.51
C ILE A 290 0.62 -1.17 1.31
N LEU A 291 0.22 0.07 1.59
CA LEU A 291 -0.25 1.03 0.61
C LEU A 291 0.74 2.21 0.59
N ILE A 292 1.30 2.53 -0.58
CA ILE A 292 2.05 3.78 -0.79
C ILE A 292 1.21 4.73 -1.64
N HIS A 293 0.96 5.93 -1.13
CA HIS A 293 0.20 6.98 -1.81
C HIS A 293 0.83 8.34 -1.49
N ASP A 294 1.14 9.13 -2.52
CA ASP A 294 1.73 10.47 -2.40
C ASP A 294 2.95 10.57 -1.47
N GLY A 295 3.85 9.59 -1.56
CA GLY A 295 5.05 9.53 -0.73
C GLY A 295 4.81 9.13 0.73
N ILE A 296 3.60 8.73 1.09
CA ILE A 296 3.23 8.26 2.42
C ILE A 296 3.01 6.75 2.38
N ALA A 297 3.66 6.03 3.32
CA ALA A 297 3.45 4.60 3.53
C ALA A 297 2.37 4.37 4.59
N TYR A 298 1.25 3.77 4.18
CA TYR A 298 0.18 3.33 5.05
C TYR A 298 0.35 1.83 5.33
N VAL A 299 0.68 1.51 6.58
CA VAL A 299 0.71 0.14 7.08
C VAL A 299 -0.68 -0.17 7.62
N LEU A 300 -1.41 -1.05 6.92
CA LEU A 300 -2.77 -1.43 7.28
C LEU A 300 -2.75 -2.85 7.86
N ASP A 301 -2.97 -2.98 9.17
CA ASP A 301 -3.21 -4.27 9.82
C ASP A 301 -4.70 -4.59 9.72
N SER A 302 -5.02 -5.73 9.12
CA SER A 302 -6.38 -6.24 9.17
C SER A 302 -6.53 -7.11 10.41
N LYS A 303 -7.56 -6.83 11.20
CA LYS A 303 -7.78 -7.56 12.45
C LYS A 303 -9.25 -7.93 12.59
N PHE A 304 -9.52 -9.23 12.70
CA PHE A 304 -10.88 -9.78 12.76
C PHE A 304 -11.45 -9.77 14.19
N TYR A 305 -11.33 -8.62 14.85
CA TYR A 305 -11.82 -8.38 16.20
C TYR A 305 -13.33 -8.13 16.18
N ARG A 306 -13.98 -8.37 17.33
CA ARG A 306 -15.45 -8.35 17.45
C ARG A 306 -16.04 -6.95 17.60
N TYR A 307 -15.21 -5.91 17.74
CA TYR A 307 -15.66 -4.53 17.96
C TYR A 307 -16.71 -4.07 16.95
N GLY A 308 -16.56 -4.40 15.66
CA GLY A 308 -17.54 -4.03 14.62
C GLY A 308 -18.91 -4.71 14.75
N HIS A 309 -19.05 -5.73 15.60
CA HIS A 309 -20.33 -6.35 15.94
C HIS A 309 -20.83 -5.94 17.33
N THR A 310 -19.94 -5.89 18.32
CA THR A 310 -20.30 -5.68 19.73
C THR A 310 -20.33 -4.21 20.14
N PHE A 311 -19.50 -3.38 19.51
CA PHE A 311 -19.19 -2.01 19.90
C PHE A 311 -18.71 -1.86 21.36
N ASP A 312 -18.29 -2.96 22.00
CA ASP A 312 -17.66 -2.93 23.32
C ASP A 312 -16.17 -2.59 23.15
N LYS A 313 -15.71 -1.53 23.84
CA LYS A 313 -14.31 -1.07 23.80
C LYS A 313 -13.30 -2.17 24.16
N LYS A 314 -13.70 -3.19 24.91
CA LYS A 314 -12.84 -4.35 25.26
C LYS A 314 -12.53 -5.24 24.06
N ASP A 315 -13.36 -5.19 23.01
CA ASP A 315 -13.16 -5.96 21.78
C ASP A 315 -12.33 -5.19 20.74
N LEU A 316 -11.70 -4.05 21.09
CA LEU A 316 -10.73 -3.35 20.24
C LEU A 316 -9.36 -4.06 20.26
N PRO A 317 -8.49 -3.79 19.26
CA PRO A 317 -7.11 -4.27 19.26
C PRO A 317 -6.38 -4.00 20.58
N GLU A 318 -5.76 -5.05 21.12
CA GLU A 318 -5.01 -4.99 22.38
C GLU A 318 -3.67 -4.28 22.20
N THR A 319 -3.03 -3.91 23.32
CA THR A 319 -1.69 -3.29 23.36
C THR A 319 -0.66 -4.06 22.55
N SER A 320 -0.72 -5.40 22.57
CA SER A 320 0.20 -6.25 21.80
C SER A 320 0.08 -6.04 20.29
N SER A 321 -1.14 -5.82 19.77
CA SER A 321 -1.40 -5.49 18.37
C SER A 321 -0.96 -4.07 18.04
N ILE A 322 -1.21 -3.10 18.94
CA ILE A 322 -0.76 -1.71 18.79
C ILE A 322 0.77 -1.66 18.68
N GLN A 323 1.49 -2.40 19.54
CA GLN A 323 2.95 -2.46 19.50
C GLN A 323 3.51 -3.02 18.19
N LYS A 324 2.85 -4.03 17.60
CA LYS A 324 3.25 -4.58 16.30
C LYS A 324 3.15 -3.52 15.20
N GLN A 325 2.06 -2.75 15.19
CA GLN A 325 1.88 -1.64 14.25
C GLN A 325 3.02 -0.63 14.37
N ILE A 326 3.32 -0.17 15.58
CA ILE A 326 4.43 0.76 15.81
C ILE A 326 5.76 0.17 15.33
N THR A 327 6.00 -1.12 15.60
CA THR A 327 7.22 -1.82 15.17
C THR A 327 7.36 -1.86 13.64
N TYR A 328 6.27 -2.02 12.89
CA TYR A 328 6.31 -1.93 11.44
C TYR A 328 6.76 -0.55 10.97
N GLY A 329 6.19 0.52 11.55
CA GLY A 329 6.59 1.89 11.23
C GLY A 329 8.06 2.18 11.56
N ASP A 330 8.52 1.76 12.75
CA ASP A 330 9.92 1.88 13.16
C ASP A 330 10.87 1.19 12.18
N PHE A 331 10.48 0.00 11.68
CA PHE A 331 11.29 -0.76 10.74
C PHE A 331 11.42 -0.05 9.39
N ILE A 332 10.31 0.47 8.85
CA ILE A 332 10.29 1.25 7.59
C ILE A 332 11.19 2.47 7.72
N LYS A 333 11.02 3.24 8.80
CA LYS A 333 11.80 4.45 9.09
C LYS A 333 13.29 4.14 9.23
N THR A 334 13.65 3.16 10.05
CA THR A 334 15.05 2.83 10.39
C THR A 334 15.81 2.27 9.19
N ARG A 335 15.17 1.43 8.37
CA ARG A 335 15.79 0.82 7.20
C ARG A 335 15.74 1.70 5.94
N LYS A 336 15.09 2.88 6.02
CA LYS A 336 14.85 3.78 4.88
C LYS A 336 14.27 3.02 3.67
N LEU A 337 13.26 2.19 3.92
CA LEU A 337 12.64 1.36 2.88
C LEU A 337 11.80 2.25 1.97
N GLY A 338 12.17 2.31 0.69
CA GLY A 338 11.54 3.18 -0.31
C GLY A 338 12.11 4.58 -0.29
N SER A 339 12.88 4.95 -1.33
CA SER A 339 13.39 6.32 -1.48
C SER A 339 12.27 7.36 -1.70
N ASP A 340 11.08 6.87 -2.06
CA ASP A 340 9.85 7.62 -2.24
C ASP A 340 9.04 7.80 -0.95
N ILE A 341 9.37 7.08 0.13
CA ILE A 341 8.61 7.14 1.39
C ILE A 341 9.16 8.26 2.29
N GLN A 342 8.32 9.25 2.56
CA GLN A 342 8.63 10.42 3.37
C GLN A 342 7.93 10.37 4.73
N LYS A 343 6.69 9.87 4.78
CA LYS A 343 5.90 9.72 6.00
C LYS A 343 5.33 8.31 6.13
N ILE A 344 4.98 7.94 7.36
CA ILE A 344 4.42 6.62 7.68
C ILE A 344 3.15 6.83 8.51
N ARG A 345 2.13 6.03 8.22
CA ARG A 345 0.84 5.98 8.91
C ARG A 345 0.47 4.55 9.23
N ASN A 346 0.03 4.32 10.45
CA ASN A 346 -0.41 2.99 10.90
C ASN A 346 -1.92 3.00 11.11
N ALA A 347 -2.61 1.95 10.64
CA ALA A 347 -4.04 1.83 10.83
C ALA A 347 -4.51 0.37 10.97
N PHE A 348 -5.47 0.15 11.85
CA PHE A 348 -6.26 -1.07 11.91
C PHE A 348 -7.47 -0.99 10.99
N ILE A 349 -7.75 -2.09 10.29
CA ILE A 349 -8.98 -2.31 9.53
C ILE A 349 -9.75 -3.46 10.18
N LEU A 350 -10.95 -3.17 10.68
CA LEU A 350 -11.80 -4.15 11.36
C LEU A 350 -13.10 -4.38 10.57
N PRO A 351 -13.61 -5.62 10.49
CA PRO A 351 -14.87 -5.90 9.81
C PRO A 351 -16.06 -5.41 10.64
N TYR A 352 -17.11 -4.92 9.97
CA TYR A 352 -18.38 -4.61 10.63
C TYR A 352 -19.58 -4.83 9.71
N ASP A 353 -20.78 -4.83 10.28
CA ASP A 353 -22.05 -4.86 9.53
C ASP A 353 -22.62 -3.44 9.47
N MET A 354 -22.52 -2.77 8.32
CA MET A 354 -23.04 -1.41 8.12
C MET A 354 -24.56 -1.29 8.27
N GLN A 355 -25.30 -2.40 8.09
CA GLN A 355 -26.76 -2.43 8.15
C GLN A 355 -27.29 -2.91 9.52
N SER A 356 -26.41 -3.21 10.47
CA SER A 356 -26.80 -3.65 11.80
C SER A 356 -27.52 -2.54 12.56
N THR A 357 -28.67 -2.89 13.16
CA THR A 357 -29.43 -1.96 14.03
C THR A 357 -28.71 -1.63 15.33
N ARG A 358 -27.60 -2.32 15.66
CA ARG A 358 -26.77 -2.04 16.83
C ARG A 358 -25.76 -0.92 16.58
N ASN A 359 -25.59 -0.52 15.32
CA ASN A 359 -24.61 0.50 14.98
C ASN A 359 -24.96 1.81 15.67
N PRO A 360 -23.96 2.50 16.24
CA PRO A 360 -24.05 3.92 16.54
C PRO A 360 -24.62 4.70 15.35
N SER A 361 -25.47 5.70 15.60
CA SER A 361 -26.19 6.42 14.55
C SER A 361 -25.29 7.13 13.53
N ASN A 362 -24.02 7.31 13.85
CA ASN A 362 -22.99 7.92 13.01
C ASN A 362 -22.19 6.93 12.15
N LEU A 363 -22.44 5.61 12.25
CA LEU A 363 -21.71 4.58 11.49
C LEU A 363 -22.65 3.95 10.44
N SER A 364 -22.53 4.43 9.20
CA SER A 364 -23.45 4.05 8.10
C SER A 364 -22.79 4.00 6.71
N LYS A 365 -21.45 4.15 6.63
CA LYS A 365 -20.68 4.13 5.38
C LYS A 365 -19.85 2.87 5.24
N ARG A 366 -19.45 2.55 4.00
CA ARG A 366 -18.66 1.33 3.75
C ARG A 366 -17.34 1.29 4.52
N ILE A 367 -16.69 2.44 4.70
CA ILE A 367 -15.46 2.63 5.45
C ILE A 367 -15.71 3.78 6.43
N GLU A 368 -15.52 3.53 7.73
CA GLU A 368 -15.75 4.52 8.78
C GLU A 368 -14.52 4.64 9.68
N TYR A 369 -14.05 5.86 9.88
CA TYR A 369 -13.05 6.16 10.89
C TYR A 369 -13.65 6.12 12.29
N ILE A 370 -13.06 5.34 13.21
CA ILE A 370 -13.58 5.18 14.57
C ILE A 370 -12.68 5.77 15.66
N GLY A 371 -11.44 6.13 15.32
CA GLY A 371 -10.51 6.77 16.25
C GLY A 371 -9.06 6.33 16.05
N TYR A 372 -8.24 6.58 17.06
CA TYR A 372 -6.83 6.24 17.09
C TYR A 372 -6.40 5.85 18.50
N SER A 373 -5.31 5.09 18.60
CA SER A 373 -4.64 4.74 19.85
C SER A 373 -3.27 5.41 19.96
N LYS A 374 -2.86 5.66 21.20
CA LYS A 374 -1.53 6.12 21.61
C LYS A 374 -1.02 5.19 22.70
N THR A 375 0.28 4.98 22.79
CA THR A 375 0.88 4.30 23.93
C THR A 375 1.24 5.31 25.03
N ASP A 376 1.39 4.84 26.25
CA ASP A 376 1.74 5.65 27.43
C ASP A 376 3.26 5.84 27.58
N TYR A 377 4.07 4.94 27.02
CA TYR A 377 5.53 4.98 27.10
C TYR A 377 6.22 5.60 25.88
N ARG A 378 5.49 5.90 24.80
CA ARG A 378 5.98 6.70 23.67
C ARG A 378 5.06 7.90 23.54
N GLU A 379 5.65 9.09 23.48
CA GLU A 379 4.89 10.34 23.50
C GLU A 379 4.15 10.64 22.18
N GLY A 380 4.21 9.74 21.19
CA GLY A 380 3.57 9.93 19.89
C GLY A 380 4.32 10.99 19.07
N ILE A 381 5.65 11.01 19.19
CA ILE A 381 6.51 11.99 18.52
C ILE A 381 6.44 11.74 17.01
N ASP A 382 6.65 10.48 16.65
CA ASP A 382 6.55 10.03 15.26
C ASP A 382 5.10 9.71 14.88
N ASP A 383 4.68 10.12 13.70
CA ASP A 383 3.29 9.96 13.25
C ASP A 383 2.79 8.50 13.21
N HIS A 384 3.69 7.55 12.95
CA HIS A 384 3.35 6.12 12.93
C HIS A 384 3.15 5.52 14.33
N GLU A 385 3.54 6.21 15.40
CA GLU A 385 3.21 5.81 16.77
C GLU A 385 1.72 5.95 17.07
N ILE A 386 1.04 6.81 16.30
CA ILE A 386 -0.41 6.95 16.33
C ILE A 386 -1.01 5.90 15.40
N VAL A 387 -1.72 4.95 15.99
CA VAL A 387 -2.35 3.85 15.24
C VAL A 387 -3.83 4.17 15.09
N HIS A 388 -4.22 4.50 13.87
CA HIS A 388 -5.61 4.76 13.49
C HIS A 388 -6.45 3.49 13.50
N ALA A 389 -7.77 3.61 13.52
CA ALA A 389 -8.68 2.49 13.46
C ALA A 389 -9.89 2.81 12.57
N PHE A 390 -10.22 1.85 11.70
CA PHE A 390 -11.33 1.91 10.78
C PHE A 390 -12.22 0.66 10.90
N LEU A 391 -13.50 0.86 10.61
CA LEU A 391 -14.44 -0.21 10.31
C LEU A 391 -14.67 -0.29 8.80
N ILE A 392 -14.77 -1.50 8.26
CA ILE A 392 -15.13 -1.75 6.86
C ILE A 392 -16.25 -2.79 6.73
N ASP A 393 -17.26 -2.48 5.91
CA ASP A 393 -18.44 -3.34 5.75
C ASP A 393 -18.04 -4.71 5.18
N LEU A 394 -18.24 -5.78 5.96
CA LEU A 394 -17.77 -7.11 5.59
C LEU A 394 -18.53 -7.66 4.38
N LYS A 395 -19.82 -7.34 4.25
CA LYS A 395 -20.62 -7.77 3.09
C LYS A 395 -20.11 -7.12 1.80
N TYR A 396 -19.76 -5.84 1.84
CA TYR A 396 -19.12 -5.12 0.75
C TYR A 396 -17.80 -5.81 0.36
N VAL A 397 -16.88 -6.00 1.31
CA VAL A 397 -15.56 -6.62 1.08
C VAL A 397 -15.69 -7.98 0.41
N VAL A 398 -16.55 -8.86 0.93
CA VAL A 398 -16.79 -10.21 0.38
C VAL A 398 -17.29 -10.16 -1.07
N ASN A 399 -18.08 -9.15 -1.44
CA ASN A 399 -18.67 -9.03 -2.76
C ASN A 399 -17.79 -8.30 -3.79
N THR A 400 -16.76 -7.58 -3.35
CA THR A 400 -15.97 -6.69 -4.22
C THR A 400 -14.48 -6.94 -4.23
N TRP A 401 -13.89 -7.68 -3.28
CA TRP A 401 -12.42 -7.84 -3.14
C TRP A 401 -11.66 -8.22 -4.42
N ASN A 402 -12.31 -8.95 -5.35
CA ASN A 402 -11.72 -9.42 -6.60
C ASN A 402 -11.93 -8.46 -7.79
N ARG A 403 -12.54 -7.30 -7.56
CA ARG A 403 -12.78 -6.27 -8.58
C ARG A 403 -11.58 -5.33 -8.64
N LYS A 404 -11.30 -4.77 -9.82
CA LYS A 404 -10.15 -3.87 -10.03
C LYS A 404 -10.42 -2.39 -9.70
N ASN A 405 -11.60 -2.05 -9.15
CA ASN A 405 -12.06 -0.66 -9.05
C ASN A 405 -12.24 -0.21 -7.60
N HIS A 406 -11.13 -0.11 -6.86
CA HIS A 406 -11.08 0.30 -5.45
C HIS A 406 -10.40 1.66 -5.21
N GLY A 407 -10.20 2.45 -6.27
CA GLY A 407 -9.55 3.76 -6.15
C GLY A 407 -10.25 4.71 -5.18
N ASP A 408 -11.59 4.76 -5.23
CA ASP A 408 -12.38 5.59 -4.32
C ASP A 408 -12.28 5.14 -2.86
N ASP A 409 -12.20 3.83 -2.61
CA ASP A 409 -12.03 3.27 -1.26
C ASP A 409 -10.66 3.69 -0.68
N VAL A 410 -9.60 3.59 -1.50
CA VAL A 410 -8.24 4.02 -1.13
C VAL A 410 -8.21 5.51 -0.82
N LEU A 411 -8.75 6.36 -1.70
CA LEU A 411 -8.79 7.81 -1.51
C LEU A 411 -9.59 8.20 -0.26
N SER A 412 -10.72 7.52 0.00
CA SER A 412 -11.55 7.76 1.18
C SER A 412 -10.82 7.41 2.48
N LEU A 413 -10.04 6.33 2.50
CA LEU A 413 -9.23 5.94 3.67
C LEU A 413 -8.11 6.94 3.91
N VAL A 414 -7.32 7.25 2.87
CA VAL A 414 -6.19 8.18 2.94
C VAL A 414 -6.64 9.55 3.43
N ARG A 415 -7.69 10.10 2.82
CA ARG A 415 -8.23 11.41 3.19
C ARG A 415 -8.64 11.48 4.66
N GLN A 416 -9.32 10.46 5.18
CA GLN A 416 -9.75 10.46 6.58
C GLN A 416 -8.56 10.40 7.56
N ILE A 417 -7.50 9.66 7.22
CA ILE A 417 -6.27 9.63 8.03
C ILE A 417 -5.60 11.01 8.04
N GLU A 418 -5.35 11.57 6.87
CA GLU A 418 -4.62 12.84 6.75
C GLU A 418 -5.41 14.04 7.30
N GLU A 419 -6.75 14.02 7.20
CA GLU A 419 -7.60 15.03 7.85
C GLU A 419 -7.41 15.01 9.37
N ILE A 420 -7.39 13.83 10.00
CA ILE A 420 -7.20 13.72 11.46
C ILE A 420 -5.77 14.07 11.88
N GLN A 421 -4.77 13.68 11.08
CA GLN A 421 -3.36 14.02 11.30
C GLN A 421 -3.15 15.54 11.28
N SER A 422 -3.67 16.21 10.25
CA SER A 422 -3.52 17.65 10.05
C SER A 422 -4.35 18.50 11.01
N THR A 423 -5.44 17.97 11.57
CA THR A 423 -6.34 18.72 12.47
C THR A 423 -6.18 18.32 13.95
N GLN A 424 -6.79 17.20 14.35
CA GLN A 424 -6.88 16.78 15.75
C GLN A 424 -5.49 16.49 16.32
N ILE A 425 -4.71 15.63 15.68
CA ILE A 425 -3.41 15.18 16.18
C ILE A 425 -2.43 16.36 16.25
N LYS A 426 -2.33 17.15 15.17
CA LYS A 426 -1.51 18.36 15.15
C LYS A 426 -1.88 19.34 16.27
N SER A 427 -3.19 19.54 16.51
CA SER A 427 -3.65 20.43 17.59
C SER A 427 -3.37 19.89 18.99
N GLU A 428 -3.39 18.56 19.19
CA GLU A 428 -3.04 17.91 20.45
C GLU A 428 -1.54 18.02 20.71
N LYS A 429 -0.71 17.65 19.72
CA LYS A 429 0.76 17.82 19.78
C LYS A 429 1.10 19.28 20.12
N ALA A 430 0.46 20.25 19.48
CA ALA A 430 0.68 21.67 19.76
C ALA A 430 0.26 22.08 21.18
N ARG A 431 -0.87 21.56 21.70
CA ARG A 431 -1.34 21.86 23.07
C ARG A 431 -0.45 21.26 24.15
N ASP A 432 -0.05 20.01 23.99
CA ASP A 432 0.82 19.34 24.95
C ASP A 432 2.21 19.97 24.94
N TYR A 433 2.68 20.41 23.78
CA TYR A 433 3.90 21.18 23.65
C TYR A 433 3.86 22.51 24.40
N VAL A 434 2.77 23.29 24.30
CA VAL A 434 2.66 24.57 25.00
C VAL A 434 2.71 24.36 26.52
N LYS A 435 2.15 23.25 27.04
CA LYS A 435 2.22 22.93 28.47
C LYS A 435 3.65 22.59 28.94
N THR A 436 4.46 21.97 28.09
CA THR A 436 5.84 21.56 28.40
C THR A 436 6.89 22.57 27.94
N ALA A 437 6.47 23.70 27.37
CA ALA A 437 7.35 24.73 26.84
C ALA A 437 8.13 25.44 27.96
N GLU A 438 9.35 24.96 28.23
CA GLU A 438 10.30 25.66 29.09
C GLU A 438 10.71 27.01 28.49
N ASN A 439 10.96 27.99 29.36
CA ASN A 439 11.62 29.23 28.95
C ASN A 439 13.04 28.91 28.47
N ILE A 440 13.47 29.56 27.38
CA ILE A 440 14.89 29.54 27.01
C ILE A 440 15.75 30.06 28.17
N LYS A 441 16.96 29.53 28.31
CA LYS A 441 17.90 29.92 29.36
C LYS A 441 18.31 31.39 29.19
N GLU A 442 18.73 32.06 30.26
CA GLU A 442 19.23 33.45 30.20
C GLU A 442 20.42 33.62 29.23
N THR A 443 21.16 32.55 28.96
CA THR A 443 22.29 32.53 28.01
C THR A 443 21.87 32.34 26.55
N GLN A 444 20.58 32.15 26.28
CA GLN A 444 20.04 31.84 24.96
C GLN A 444 19.32 33.02 24.32
N THR A 445 19.30 33.04 22.99
CA THR A 445 18.56 34.02 22.18
C THR A 445 18.13 33.41 20.86
N PHE A 446 16.99 33.80 20.31
CA PHE A 446 16.56 33.38 18.97
C PHE A 446 17.35 34.07 17.85
N ASP A 447 17.91 35.25 18.15
CA ASP A 447 18.68 36.03 17.17
C ASP A 447 20.17 35.66 17.22
N GLY A 448 20.59 34.86 16.24
CA GLY A 448 22.00 34.55 16.00
C GLY A 448 22.77 35.68 15.31
N GLY A 449 22.09 36.59 14.62
CA GLY A 449 22.68 37.45 13.59
C GLY A 449 23.15 36.65 12.37
N ILE A 450 23.37 37.33 11.25
CA ILE A 450 23.67 36.68 9.97
C ILE A 450 24.92 35.79 10.01
N SER A 451 25.96 36.23 10.72
CA SER A 451 27.23 35.50 10.81
C SER A 451 27.06 34.17 11.54
N ASN A 452 26.53 34.16 12.77
CA ASN A 452 26.36 32.91 13.51
C ASN A 452 25.32 32.00 12.84
N SER A 453 24.29 32.55 12.20
CA SER A 453 23.31 31.76 11.43
C SER A 453 23.97 31.04 10.25
N PHE A 454 24.81 31.73 9.47
CA PHE A 454 25.58 31.11 8.40
C PHE A 454 26.45 29.96 8.92
N TYR A 455 27.28 30.19 9.94
CA TYR A 455 28.14 29.12 10.46
C TYR A 455 27.36 27.97 11.10
N ALA A 456 26.19 28.23 11.70
CA ALA A 456 25.33 27.17 12.21
C ALA A 456 24.88 26.21 11.10
N THR A 457 24.60 26.71 9.88
CA THR A 457 24.26 25.83 8.73
C THR A 457 25.41 24.94 8.28
N LEU A 458 26.65 25.34 8.56
CA LEU A 458 27.85 24.58 8.20
C LEU A 458 28.25 23.55 9.26
N THR A 459 28.09 23.89 10.54
CA THR A 459 28.61 23.08 11.66
C THR A 459 27.56 22.18 12.32
N ASN A 460 26.27 22.51 12.18
CA ASN A 460 25.19 21.74 12.78
C ASN A 460 24.54 20.81 11.76
N VAL A 461 24.91 19.52 11.82
CA VAL A 461 24.42 18.48 10.90
C VAL A 461 22.89 18.36 10.93
N ARG A 462 22.28 18.35 12.12
CA ARG A 462 20.82 18.20 12.25
C ARG A 462 20.08 19.40 11.68
N LEU A 463 20.59 20.61 11.89
CA LEU A 463 20.03 21.82 11.28
C LEU A 463 20.13 21.75 9.76
N LYS A 464 21.29 21.36 9.23
CA LYS A 464 21.49 21.22 7.79
C LYS A 464 20.50 20.23 7.18
N GLU A 465 20.32 19.06 7.78
CA GLU A 465 19.32 18.07 7.33
C GLU A 465 17.89 18.64 7.39
N SER A 466 17.54 19.34 8.47
CA SER A 466 16.20 19.94 8.62
C SER A 466 15.92 21.05 7.61
N LEU A 467 16.95 21.83 7.25
CA LEU A 467 16.88 22.86 6.20
C LEU A 467 16.76 22.23 4.81
N GLU A 468 17.53 21.18 4.52
CA GLU A 468 17.48 20.43 3.25
C GLU A 468 16.11 19.77 3.05
N ASN A 469 15.52 19.20 4.11
CA ASN A 469 14.16 18.65 4.11
C ASN A 469 13.07 19.73 4.11
N LYS A 470 13.44 21.02 4.21
CA LYS A 470 12.54 22.17 4.39
C LYS A 470 11.56 22.03 5.58
N GLU A 471 11.97 21.28 6.61
CA GLU A 471 11.28 21.18 7.90
C GLU A 471 11.43 22.49 8.68
N ILE A 472 12.61 23.10 8.57
CA ILE A 472 12.96 24.41 9.12
C ILE A 472 13.28 25.34 7.95
N LEU A 473 12.90 26.61 8.08
CA LEU A 473 13.28 27.69 7.17
C LEU A 473 14.08 28.76 7.91
N PHE A 474 14.90 29.50 7.17
CA PHE A 474 15.49 30.75 7.67
C PHE A 474 14.64 31.92 7.16
N VAL A 475 13.90 32.58 8.06
CA VAL A 475 12.94 33.63 7.71
C VAL A 475 13.10 34.80 8.67
N ASP A 476 13.17 36.02 8.14
CA ASP A 476 13.36 37.27 8.89
C ASP A 476 14.52 37.23 9.90
N GLY A 477 15.58 36.44 9.60
CA GLY A 477 16.75 36.28 10.46
C GLY A 477 16.68 35.14 11.49
N PHE A 478 15.59 34.36 11.50
CA PHE A 478 15.36 33.29 12.48
C PHE A 478 15.22 31.93 11.81
N PHE A 479 15.72 30.88 12.47
CA PHE A 479 15.43 29.51 12.07
C PHE A 479 14.10 29.07 12.67
N VAL A 480 13.09 28.88 11.84
CA VAL A 480 11.70 28.68 12.24
C VAL A 480 11.09 27.46 11.55
N ILE A 481 10.22 26.73 12.26
CA ILE A 481 9.45 25.61 11.70
C ILE A 481 8.65 26.07 10.48
N ASN A 482 8.70 25.29 9.41
CA ASN A 482 7.93 25.52 8.19
C ASN A 482 6.45 25.12 8.36
N ASP A 483 5.67 25.98 9.00
CA ASP A 483 4.24 25.78 9.23
C ASP A 483 3.44 27.06 8.91
N ARG A 484 2.24 26.93 8.35
CA ARG A 484 1.34 28.06 8.05
C ARG A 484 0.98 28.88 9.30
N LYS A 485 1.00 28.27 10.49
CA LYS A 485 0.82 28.96 11.77
C LYS A 485 1.95 29.95 12.05
N TYR A 486 3.15 29.67 11.53
CA TYR A 486 4.36 30.42 11.86
C TYR A 486 4.88 31.27 10.71
N ILE A 487 4.57 30.91 9.46
CA ILE A 487 5.06 31.57 8.25
C ILE A 487 3.90 32.09 7.40
N ASP A 488 3.87 33.41 7.24
CA ASP A 488 3.00 34.10 6.30
C ASP A 488 3.69 34.25 4.93
N VAL A 489 2.89 34.30 3.87
CA VAL A 489 3.36 34.61 2.51
C VAL A 489 2.66 35.86 2.02
N SER A 490 3.43 36.90 1.76
CA SER A 490 2.96 38.14 1.13
C SER A 490 3.86 38.46 -0.06
N ASP A 491 3.26 38.72 -1.23
CA ASP A 491 3.98 39.03 -2.48
C ASP A 491 5.06 38.00 -2.85
N GLY A 492 4.80 36.71 -2.58
CA GLY A 492 5.74 35.61 -2.85
C GLY A 492 6.87 35.47 -1.83
N LYS A 493 6.95 36.36 -0.84
CA LYS A 493 7.98 36.37 0.21
C LYS A 493 7.47 35.76 1.49
N LYS A 494 8.34 34.99 2.16
CA LYS A 494 8.05 34.33 3.43
C LYS A 494 8.43 35.28 4.57
N HIS A 495 7.51 35.48 5.50
CA HIS A 495 7.72 36.27 6.70
C HIS A 495 7.27 35.51 7.95
N LEU A 496 7.83 35.86 9.10
CA LEU A 496 7.28 35.42 10.38
C LEU A 496 5.89 35.99 10.54
N SER A 497 4.93 35.10 10.79
CA SER A 497 3.58 35.50 11.14
C SER A 497 3.54 36.31 12.44
N GLU A 498 2.49 37.12 12.60
CA GLU A 498 2.25 37.87 13.85
C GLU A 498 2.21 36.94 15.07
N TYR A 499 1.70 35.71 14.90
CA TYR A 499 1.72 34.69 15.94
C TYR A 499 3.14 34.26 16.29
N ALA A 500 3.96 33.93 15.30
CA ALA A 500 5.34 33.48 15.52
C ALA A 500 6.19 34.56 16.20
N SER A 501 6.07 35.82 15.78
CA SER A 501 6.80 36.93 16.39
C SER A 501 6.50 37.09 17.89
N ARG A 502 5.29 36.75 18.34
CA ARG A 502 4.89 36.76 19.76
C ARG A 502 5.20 35.46 20.50
N ASN A 503 5.40 34.37 19.78
CA ASN A 503 5.52 33.02 20.32
C ASN A 503 6.76 32.28 19.79
N MET A 504 7.88 32.98 19.64
CA MET A 504 9.12 32.43 19.07
C MET A 504 9.62 31.16 19.79
N LYS A 505 9.31 31.01 21.08
CA LYS A 505 9.60 29.80 21.86
C LYS A 505 8.90 28.54 21.35
N GLU A 506 7.82 28.68 20.60
CA GLU A 506 7.13 27.55 20.01
C GLU A 506 7.80 27.08 18.72
N CYS A 507 8.41 27.97 17.95
CA CYS A 507 8.70 27.71 16.55
C CYS A 507 10.15 27.99 16.13
N CYS A 508 10.92 28.73 16.93
CA CYS A 508 12.26 29.15 16.58
C CYS A 508 13.34 28.37 17.33
N LEU A 509 14.42 28.03 16.64
CA LEU A 509 15.65 27.54 17.28
C LEU A 509 16.34 28.66 18.04
N ALA A 510 16.86 28.33 19.21
CA ALA A 510 17.63 29.23 20.05
C ALA A 510 19.13 28.98 19.89
N PHE A 511 19.88 30.08 19.82
CA PHE A 511 21.33 30.10 19.94
C PHE A 511 21.73 30.20 21.39
N GLU A 512 22.84 29.55 21.75
CA GLU A 512 23.48 29.64 23.05
C GLU A 512 24.84 30.35 22.92
N ASN A 513 25.19 31.19 23.89
CA ASN A 513 26.50 31.83 23.96
C ASN A 513 27.57 30.79 24.33
N VAL A 514 28.67 30.75 23.55
CA VAL A 514 29.78 29.83 23.78
C VAL A 514 31.03 30.62 24.18
N GLU A 515 31.72 30.17 25.24
CA GLU A 515 32.96 30.79 25.73
C GLU A 515 34.15 30.54 24.80
N SER A 516 34.16 29.38 24.12
CA SER A 516 35.15 29.03 23.11
C SER A 516 34.48 28.29 21.93
N PRO A 517 34.47 28.86 20.72
CA PRO A 517 33.96 28.17 19.54
C PRO A 517 34.75 26.87 19.33
N ASN A 518 34.04 25.76 19.16
CA ASN A 518 34.60 24.42 18.92
C ASN A 518 35.70 24.46 17.83
N ASN A 519 36.88 23.88 18.05
CA ASN A 519 38.06 23.99 17.15
C ASN A 519 37.90 23.37 15.74
N ASN A 520 36.71 22.87 15.39
CA ASN A 520 36.41 22.15 14.16
C ASN A 520 35.61 23.00 13.15
N PHE A 521 35.85 24.30 13.08
CA PHE A 521 35.26 25.11 12.01
C PHE A 521 35.92 24.75 10.67
N PRO A 522 35.16 24.64 9.57
CA PRO A 522 35.73 24.45 8.25
C PRO A 522 36.60 25.63 7.79
N PHE A 523 36.42 26.80 8.41
CA PHE A 523 37.06 28.07 8.07
C PHE A 523 37.52 28.82 9.32
N ASP A 524 38.48 29.76 9.19
CA ASP A 524 39.12 30.50 10.29
C ASP A 524 38.18 31.52 10.99
N PHE A 525 37.10 31.04 11.61
CA PHE A 525 36.05 31.85 12.24
C PHE A 525 36.53 32.60 13.50
N CYS A 526 37.63 32.18 14.14
CA CYS A 526 37.92 32.61 15.52
C CYS A 526 38.80 33.86 15.67
N LYS A 527 39.57 34.30 14.66
CA LYS A 527 40.49 35.45 14.87
C LYS A 527 39.80 36.82 14.89
N ASN A 528 38.70 37.00 14.16
CA ASN A 528 38.03 38.31 14.01
C ASN A 528 36.88 38.54 15.01
N CYS A 529 36.34 37.49 15.62
CA CYS A 529 35.33 37.62 16.68
C CYS A 529 35.94 38.08 18.01
N GLN A 530 37.25 37.86 18.23
CA GLN A 530 37.96 38.33 19.43
C GLN A 530 38.36 39.81 19.37
N THR A 531 38.45 40.39 18.16
CA THR A 531 38.92 41.76 17.94
C THR A 531 37.79 42.79 17.87
N LEU A 532 36.54 42.36 17.73
CA LEU A 532 35.34 43.21 17.78
C LEU A 532 34.64 43.02 19.13
N GLY A 533 34.60 44.08 19.93
CA GLY A 533 34.18 44.04 21.33
C GLY A 533 32.88 43.29 21.64
N ASN A 534 32.95 42.49 22.71
CA ASN A 534 31.88 42.01 23.59
C ASN A 534 30.78 41.05 23.08
N SER A 535 30.68 40.67 21.80
CA SER A 535 29.69 39.62 21.42
C SER A 535 30.32 38.22 21.43
N ARG A 536 29.93 37.40 22.41
CA ARG A 536 30.30 35.97 22.47
C ARG A 536 29.80 35.24 21.21
N ALA A 537 30.58 34.27 20.71
CA ALA A 537 30.15 33.42 19.60
C ALA A 537 28.88 32.66 19.99
N LYS A 538 27.94 32.53 19.06
CA LYS A 538 26.64 31.89 19.29
C LYS A 538 26.54 30.61 18.48
N GLN A 539 25.99 29.54 19.06
CA GLN A 539 25.81 28.26 18.38
C GLN A 539 24.46 27.64 18.68
N ILE A 540 23.94 26.84 17.74
CA ILE A 540 22.75 26.01 17.96
C ILE A 540 23.20 24.67 18.54
N ASN A 541 22.84 24.41 19.78
CA ASN A 541 23.03 23.12 20.42
C ASN A 541 21.80 22.24 20.15
N SER A 542 21.94 21.23 19.29
CA SER A 542 20.82 20.34 18.92
C SER A 542 20.38 19.37 20.02
N LYS A 543 21.16 19.26 21.11
CA LYS A 543 20.83 18.43 22.28
C LYS A 543 20.24 19.26 23.43
N ASP A 544 20.17 20.58 23.28
CA ASP A 544 19.47 21.43 24.23
C ASP A 544 17.98 21.09 24.21
N SER A 545 17.35 21.04 25.39
CA SER A 545 15.95 20.59 25.54
C SER A 545 14.99 21.38 24.67
N HIS A 546 15.19 22.71 24.55
CA HIS A 546 14.37 23.56 23.70
C HIS A 546 14.58 23.25 22.21
N ASN A 547 15.83 23.20 21.74
CA ASN A 547 16.14 22.99 20.32
C ASN A 547 15.79 21.59 19.83
N ASP A 548 16.10 20.54 20.61
CA ASP A 548 15.73 19.16 20.28
C ASP A 548 14.23 19.05 20.05
N ARG A 549 13.48 19.67 20.95
CA ARG A 549 12.03 19.77 20.91
C ARG A 549 11.51 20.54 19.69
N ILE A 550 12.18 21.60 19.22
CA ILE A 550 11.83 22.32 17.98
C ILE A 550 12.11 21.45 16.75
N PHE A 551 13.26 20.77 16.70
CA PHE A 551 13.60 19.88 15.60
C PHE A 551 12.60 18.73 15.44
N LEU A 552 12.16 18.12 16.54
CA LEU A 552 11.15 17.06 16.48
C LEU A 552 9.83 17.56 15.91
N ARG A 553 9.40 18.77 16.27
CA ARG A 553 8.19 19.37 15.70
C ARG A 553 8.31 19.76 14.23
N ALA A 554 9.51 20.10 13.79
CA ALA A 554 9.74 20.51 12.41
C ALA A 554 9.47 19.36 11.42
N GLN A 555 9.58 18.10 11.87
CA GLN A 555 9.29 16.91 11.05
C GLN A 555 7.83 16.81 10.61
N ASP A 556 6.91 17.45 11.35
CA ASP A 556 5.48 17.53 11.01
C ASP A 556 5.16 18.67 10.02
N ALA A 557 6.19 19.31 9.41
CA ALA A 557 6.02 20.43 8.48
C ALA A 557 5.09 20.09 7.31
N ASP A 558 4.41 21.14 6.82
CA ASP A 558 3.35 21.07 5.80
C ASP A 558 3.96 20.78 4.42
N LEU A 559 4.07 19.48 4.11
CA LEU A 559 4.81 18.97 2.95
C LEU A 559 4.16 19.33 1.61
N ASP A 560 2.83 19.49 1.60
CA ASP A 560 2.06 19.84 0.41
C ASP A 560 2.52 21.20 -0.16
N ARG A 561 2.87 22.15 0.71
CA ARG A 561 3.40 23.46 0.31
C ARG A 561 4.80 23.39 -0.30
N ILE A 562 5.63 22.42 0.12
CA ILE A 562 6.99 22.23 -0.41
C ILE A 562 6.94 21.73 -1.86
N LEU A 563 5.99 20.83 -2.15
CA LEU A 563 5.79 20.25 -3.48
C LEU A 563 5.26 21.31 -4.46
N GLU A 564 4.28 22.11 -4.05
CA GLU A 564 3.74 23.22 -4.85
C GLU A 564 4.82 24.28 -5.18
N ASP A 565 5.63 24.71 -4.20
CA ASP A 565 6.68 25.74 -4.39
C ASP A 565 7.76 25.31 -5.42
N ASN A 566 8.10 24.01 -5.46
CA ASN A 566 9.22 23.51 -6.28
C ASN A 566 8.82 23.16 -7.72
N GLU A 567 7.55 22.84 -8.00
CA GLU A 567 7.11 22.35 -9.31
C GLU A 567 7.36 23.40 -10.42
N SER A 568 6.91 24.63 -10.19
CA SER A 568 7.12 25.76 -11.11
C SER A 568 8.62 26.04 -11.31
N ALA A 569 9.41 26.05 -10.23
CA ALA A 569 10.85 26.28 -10.31
C ALA A 569 11.60 25.20 -11.10
N LEU A 570 11.16 23.93 -11.02
CA LEU A 570 11.72 22.84 -11.81
C LEU A 570 11.37 22.97 -13.30
N GLU A 571 10.20 23.50 -13.64
CA GLU A 571 9.84 23.81 -15.03
C GLU A 571 10.71 24.95 -15.59
N THR A 572 10.84 26.05 -14.85
CA THR A 572 11.69 27.19 -15.24
C THR A 572 13.16 26.75 -15.37
N LYS A 573 13.67 25.93 -14.44
CA LYS A 573 15.02 25.34 -14.53
C LYS A 573 15.25 24.63 -15.87
N LYS A 574 14.29 23.83 -16.34
CA LYS A 574 14.39 23.14 -17.64
C LYS A 574 14.41 24.12 -18.79
N LYS A 575 13.61 25.19 -18.73
CA LYS A 575 13.52 26.22 -19.77
C LYS A 575 14.78 27.06 -19.89
N ILE A 576 15.47 27.36 -18.78
CA ILE A 576 16.69 28.18 -18.78
C ILE A 576 17.99 27.36 -18.92
N ALA A 577 17.91 26.03 -19.02
CA ALA A 577 19.09 25.19 -19.18
C ALA A 577 19.77 25.46 -20.54
N GLY A 578 21.04 25.89 -20.54
CA GLY A 578 21.73 26.29 -21.76
C GLY A 578 22.81 27.34 -21.50
N SER A 579 22.92 28.34 -22.38
CA SER A 579 23.85 29.44 -22.18
C SER A 579 23.33 30.44 -21.14
N PHE A 580 24.26 31.09 -20.43
CA PHE A 580 23.91 32.16 -19.48
C PHE A 580 23.08 33.27 -20.14
N SER A 581 23.48 33.70 -21.34
CA SER A 581 22.80 34.76 -22.09
C SER A 581 21.34 34.45 -22.40
N TYR A 582 21.06 33.20 -22.80
CA TYR A 582 19.71 32.72 -23.06
C TYR A 582 18.88 32.63 -21.77
N GLY A 583 19.45 32.04 -20.72
CA GLY A 583 18.79 31.96 -19.42
C GLY A 583 18.44 33.33 -18.83
N LEU A 584 19.36 34.30 -18.93
CA LEU A 584 19.13 35.67 -18.47
C LEU A 584 18.04 36.38 -19.30
N LYS A 585 18.07 36.25 -20.63
CA LYS A 585 17.01 36.78 -21.52
C LYS A 585 15.63 36.22 -21.14
N PHE A 586 15.53 34.90 -21.00
CA PHE A 586 14.29 34.23 -20.63
C PHE A 586 13.73 34.75 -19.30
N LEU A 587 14.56 34.85 -18.26
CA LEU A 587 14.13 35.33 -16.93
C LEU A 587 13.71 36.81 -16.96
N MET A 588 14.39 37.64 -17.75
CA MET A 588 14.01 39.04 -17.93
C MET A 588 12.67 39.18 -18.64
N ASP A 589 12.42 38.36 -19.68
CA ASP A 589 11.17 38.36 -20.41
C ASP A 589 10.00 37.88 -19.53
N GLU A 590 10.22 36.83 -18.72
CA GLU A 590 9.23 36.31 -17.76
C GLU A 590 8.80 37.35 -16.71
N GLN A 591 9.72 38.23 -16.30
CA GLN A 591 9.46 39.27 -15.31
C GLN A 591 9.18 40.66 -15.94
N GLU A 592 9.03 40.75 -17.26
CA GLU A 592 8.82 42.00 -18.01
C GLU A 592 9.88 43.09 -17.68
N LEU A 593 11.14 42.66 -17.50
CA LEU A 593 12.26 43.52 -17.15
C LEU A 593 13.04 43.95 -18.39
N ASN A 594 13.35 45.25 -18.45
CA ASN A 594 14.29 45.79 -19.43
C ASN A 594 15.68 46.07 -18.79
N PRO A 595 16.74 46.24 -19.60
CA PRO A 595 18.09 46.47 -19.11
C PRO A 595 18.24 47.67 -18.14
N ASN A 596 17.47 48.74 -18.33
CA ASN A 596 17.49 49.90 -17.42
C ASN A 596 16.94 49.55 -16.03
N ARG A 597 15.88 48.72 -15.99
CA ARG A 597 15.26 48.29 -14.73
C ARG A 597 16.16 47.30 -14.00
N LEU A 598 16.76 46.36 -14.72
CA LEU A 598 17.74 45.43 -14.17
C LEU A 598 19.02 46.13 -13.68
N ASN A 599 19.47 47.19 -14.35
CA ASN A 599 20.58 48.04 -13.88
C ASN A 599 20.30 48.63 -12.49
N LYS A 600 19.08 49.14 -12.26
CA LYS A 600 18.70 49.70 -10.96
C LYS A 600 18.65 48.63 -9.86
N LEU A 601 18.23 47.42 -10.18
CA LEU A 601 18.08 46.31 -9.24
C LEU A 601 19.41 45.60 -8.94
N SER A 602 20.28 45.44 -9.95
CA SER A 602 21.54 44.69 -9.85
C SER A 602 22.78 45.57 -9.63
N ARG A 603 22.66 46.89 -9.83
CA ARG A 603 23.77 47.87 -9.88
C ARG A 603 24.85 47.57 -10.93
N ILE A 604 24.58 46.67 -11.86
CA ILE A 604 25.45 46.38 -13.01
C ILE A 604 25.15 47.36 -14.13
N ASP A 605 26.20 47.96 -14.71
CA ASP A 605 26.08 48.93 -15.80
C ASP A 605 25.21 48.40 -16.95
N ASN A 606 24.31 49.27 -17.44
CA ASN A 606 23.33 48.90 -18.46
C ASN A 606 24.00 48.39 -19.76
N LYS A 607 25.12 48.99 -20.20
CA LYS A 607 25.83 48.51 -21.40
C LYS A 607 26.39 47.12 -21.17
N LYS A 608 26.83 46.82 -19.95
CA LYS A 608 27.31 45.48 -19.59
C LYS A 608 26.15 44.47 -19.56
N ILE A 609 24.97 44.84 -19.04
CA ILE A 609 23.76 43.99 -19.09
C ILE A 609 23.41 43.62 -20.54
N SER A 610 23.40 44.59 -21.46
CA SER A 610 23.14 44.29 -22.89
C SER A 610 24.15 43.28 -23.45
N LYS A 611 25.44 43.46 -23.17
CA LYS A 611 26.48 42.51 -23.61
C LYS A 611 26.34 41.11 -22.99
N LEU A 612 25.91 41.02 -21.72
CA LEU A 612 25.62 39.74 -21.06
C LEU A 612 24.44 39.03 -21.74
N MET A 613 23.38 39.77 -22.05
CA MET A 613 22.21 39.25 -22.78
C MET A 613 22.58 38.77 -24.19
N ASP A 614 23.50 39.43 -24.87
CA ASP A 614 23.96 39.05 -26.21
C ASP A 614 25.04 37.95 -26.19
N GLY A 615 25.53 37.58 -25.00
CA GLY A 615 26.57 36.56 -24.84
C GLY A 615 27.96 37.03 -25.27
N GLU A 616 28.17 38.33 -25.45
CA GLU A 616 29.48 38.91 -25.79
C GLU A 616 30.45 38.87 -24.61
N VAL A 617 29.93 38.90 -23.39
CA VAL A 617 30.70 38.84 -22.13
C VAL A 617 30.02 37.89 -21.15
N MET A 618 30.80 37.31 -20.24
CA MET A 618 30.29 36.54 -19.09
C MET A 618 30.34 37.38 -17.81
N PRO A 619 29.41 37.15 -16.86
CA PRO A 619 29.47 37.83 -15.56
C PRO A 619 30.63 37.26 -14.75
N ASN A 620 31.22 38.07 -13.87
CA ASN A 620 32.00 37.50 -12.77
C ASN A 620 31.07 36.95 -11.68
N LEU A 621 31.61 36.19 -10.73
CA LEU A 621 30.80 35.55 -9.69
C LEU A 621 29.92 36.56 -8.91
N LYS A 622 30.48 37.70 -8.52
CA LYS A 622 29.75 38.73 -7.75
C LYS A 622 28.59 39.31 -8.55
N GLU A 623 28.79 39.53 -9.84
CA GLU A 623 27.76 40.00 -10.77
C GLU A 623 26.68 38.95 -10.97
N ALA A 624 27.05 37.68 -11.10
CA ALA A 624 26.09 36.59 -11.26
C ALA A 624 25.21 36.42 -9.99
N VAL A 625 25.81 36.52 -8.80
CA VAL A 625 25.09 36.51 -7.52
C VAL A 625 24.19 37.74 -7.37
N ALA A 626 24.67 38.92 -7.76
CA ALA A 626 23.86 40.14 -7.76
C ALA A 626 22.66 40.06 -8.71
N LEU A 627 22.81 39.41 -9.87
CA LEU A 627 21.70 39.16 -10.79
C LEU A 627 20.67 38.19 -10.20
N CYS A 628 21.10 37.18 -9.46
CA CYS A 628 20.18 36.27 -8.76
C CYS A 628 19.33 37.02 -7.72
N ALA A 629 19.94 37.92 -6.95
CA ALA A 629 19.23 38.77 -5.98
C ALA A 629 18.32 39.81 -6.67
N ALA A 630 18.79 40.42 -7.76
CA ALA A 630 18.05 41.45 -8.48
C ALA A 630 16.78 40.92 -9.17
N LEU A 631 16.81 39.66 -9.60
CA LEU A 631 15.69 38.96 -10.23
C LEU A 631 14.84 38.17 -9.22
N ASP A 632 15.17 38.21 -7.93
CA ASP A 632 14.48 37.47 -6.86
C ASP A 632 14.26 35.98 -7.21
N LEU A 633 15.31 35.32 -7.68
CA LEU A 633 15.20 33.97 -8.23
C LEU A 633 14.98 32.92 -7.14
N HIS A 634 14.06 31.98 -7.41
CA HIS A 634 13.95 30.76 -6.61
C HIS A 634 15.31 30.02 -6.58
N PRO A 635 15.75 29.42 -5.44
CA PRO A 635 17.06 28.81 -5.31
C PRO A 635 17.41 27.81 -6.43
N ILE A 636 16.46 26.97 -6.85
CA ILE A 636 16.65 25.99 -7.94
C ILE A 636 17.03 26.68 -9.26
N VAL A 637 16.39 27.81 -9.56
CA VAL A 637 16.60 28.60 -10.79
C VAL A 637 17.91 29.37 -10.70
N ALA A 638 18.20 29.99 -9.54
CA ALA A 638 19.45 30.71 -9.30
C ALA A 638 20.69 29.83 -9.48
N HIS A 639 20.69 28.62 -8.91
CA HIS A 639 21.79 27.66 -9.10
C HIS A 639 21.96 27.24 -10.56
N GLN A 640 20.87 27.08 -11.31
CA GLN A 640 20.96 26.77 -12.74
C GLN A 640 21.54 27.94 -13.53
N LEU A 641 21.15 29.19 -13.21
CA LEU A 641 21.69 30.38 -13.85
C LEU A 641 23.19 30.54 -13.58
N LEU A 642 23.63 30.29 -12.34
CA LEU A 642 25.05 30.28 -11.96
C LEU A 642 25.83 29.19 -12.68
N ALA A 643 25.27 27.98 -12.77
CA ALA A 643 25.87 26.88 -13.49
C ALA A 643 26.04 27.22 -14.99
N ASN A 644 25.08 27.90 -15.59
CA ASN A 644 25.18 28.38 -16.98
C ASN A 644 26.31 29.42 -17.18
N ALA A 645 26.70 30.14 -16.12
CA ALA A 645 27.85 31.05 -16.11
C ALA A 645 29.18 30.36 -15.73
N GLY A 646 29.16 29.05 -15.45
CA GLY A 646 30.33 28.28 -15.05
C GLY A 646 30.68 28.36 -13.57
N PHE A 647 29.76 28.80 -12.71
CA PHE A 647 29.96 28.84 -11.26
C PHE A 647 29.22 27.69 -10.57
N ASP A 648 29.94 26.96 -9.70
CA ASP A 648 29.36 25.98 -8.78
C ASP A 648 29.70 26.38 -7.34
N LEU A 649 28.68 26.76 -6.58
CA LEU A 649 28.82 27.22 -5.20
C LEU A 649 28.84 26.07 -4.19
N LYS A 650 28.50 24.84 -4.60
CA LYS A 650 28.41 23.69 -3.69
C LYS A 650 29.76 23.10 -3.28
N SER A 651 30.86 23.65 -3.79
CA SER A 651 32.22 23.26 -3.39
C SER A 651 32.54 23.79 -1.99
N ALA A 652 32.58 22.89 -1.01
CA ALA A 652 32.72 23.17 0.44
C ALA A 652 34.08 23.78 0.88
N TYR A 653 34.94 24.20 -0.07
CA TYR A 653 36.31 24.64 0.22
C TYR A 653 36.51 26.17 0.12
N ASP A 654 35.56 26.93 -0.44
CA ASP A 654 35.61 28.41 -0.48
C ASP A 654 34.50 28.99 0.40
N GLU A 655 34.91 29.64 1.49
CA GLU A 655 34.02 30.24 2.48
C GLU A 655 33.11 31.32 1.87
N ARG A 656 33.60 32.09 0.89
CA ARG A 656 32.81 33.10 0.19
C ARG A 656 31.71 32.45 -0.63
N ASN A 657 32.04 31.37 -1.33
CA ASN A 657 31.07 30.65 -2.15
C ASN A 657 30.01 30.00 -1.28
N ALA A 658 30.41 29.41 -0.14
CA ALA A 658 29.49 28.88 0.85
C ALA A 658 28.55 29.96 1.40
N PHE A 659 29.04 31.19 1.62
CA PHE A 659 28.18 32.29 2.06
C PHE A 659 27.21 32.77 0.96
N TYR A 660 27.66 32.84 -0.29
CA TYR A 660 26.75 33.13 -1.41
C TYR A 660 25.70 32.05 -1.60
N ASP A 661 26.07 30.77 -1.45
CA ASP A 661 25.13 29.64 -1.47
C ASP A 661 24.10 29.76 -0.34
N PHE A 662 24.54 30.15 0.87
CA PHE A 662 23.65 30.42 1.99
C PHE A 662 22.64 31.53 1.68
N LEU A 663 23.07 32.64 1.08
CA LEU A 663 22.16 33.72 0.69
C LEU A 663 21.13 33.26 -0.35
N ILE A 664 21.58 32.55 -1.39
CA ILE A 664 20.70 32.06 -2.45
C ILE A 664 19.71 31.04 -1.91
N THR A 665 20.16 30.12 -1.07
CA THR A 665 19.34 28.98 -0.62
C THR A 665 18.38 29.37 0.49
N TYR A 666 18.82 30.22 1.42
CA TYR A 666 18.10 30.48 2.67
C TYR A 666 17.63 31.93 2.81
N CYS A 667 18.10 32.86 1.98
CA CYS A 667 17.67 34.27 1.97
C CYS A 667 17.03 34.66 0.61
N SER A 668 16.51 33.69 -0.15
CA SER A 668 15.71 33.95 -1.35
C SER A 668 14.43 34.71 -1.00
N GLY A 669 13.97 35.62 -1.85
CA GLY A 669 12.90 36.56 -1.53
C GLY A 669 13.43 37.94 -1.12
N GLU A 670 14.73 38.09 -0.90
CA GLU A 670 15.36 39.35 -0.53
C GLU A 670 16.07 40.02 -1.72
N GLY A 671 16.06 41.35 -1.74
CA GLY A 671 16.67 42.10 -2.81
C GLY A 671 18.18 42.25 -2.63
N LEU A 672 18.84 42.80 -3.67
CA LEU A 672 20.28 43.11 -3.63
C LEU A 672 20.68 43.95 -2.39
N PHE A 673 19.83 44.92 -1.99
CA PHE A 673 20.11 45.78 -0.85
C PHE A 673 20.26 44.97 0.45
N ASP A 674 19.36 44.03 0.71
CA ASP A 674 19.38 43.20 1.92
C ASP A 674 20.62 42.29 1.93
N TRP A 675 20.94 41.70 0.78
CA TRP A 675 22.13 40.86 0.63
C TRP A 675 23.42 41.64 0.83
N THR A 676 23.53 42.86 0.28
CA THR A 676 24.72 43.73 0.51
C THR A 676 24.87 44.11 1.98
N GLY A 677 23.76 44.38 2.69
CA GLY A 677 23.77 44.62 4.14
C GLY A 677 24.27 43.41 4.93
N LYS A 678 23.78 42.20 4.58
CA LYS A 678 24.20 40.93 5.19
C LYS A 678 25.67 40.61 4.94
N ILE A 679 26.17 40.83 3.72
CA ILE A 679 27.60 40.69 3.40
C ILE A 679 28.43 41.69 4.21
N GLY A 680 27.96 42.94 4.35
CA GLY A 680 28.61 43.97 5.16
C GLY A 680 28.75 43.56 6.62
N ALA A 681 27.73 42.91 7.19
CA ALA A 681 27.74 42.45 8.57
C ALA A 681 28.73 41.30 8.86
N ILE A 682 29.23 40.59 7.83
CA ILE A 682 30.31 39.60 7.98
C ILE A 682 31.70 40.24 8.06
N ASN A 683 31.81 41.54 7.77
CA ASN A 683 33.05 42.32 7.83
C ASN A 683 34.17 41.75 6.92
N LYS A 684 33.77 41.22 5.76
CA LYS A 684 34.67 40.76 4.68
C LYS A 684 34.43 41.61 3.42
N PRO A 685 35.10 42.77 3.30
CA PRO A 685 34.84 43.73 2.22
C PRO A 685 35.08 43.13 0.82
N GLU A 686 35.97 42.15 0.70
CA GLU A 686 36.25 41.43 -0.53
C GLU A 686 35.09 40.55 -1.00
N TRP A 687 34.07 40.29 -0.17
CA TRP A 687 32.84 39.58 -0.53
C TRP A 687 31.75 40.49 -1.07
N GLN A 688 31.93 41.81 -0.99
CA GLN A 688 30.91 42.75 -1.45
C GLN A 688 30.55 42.55 -2.91
N ILE A 689 29.25 42.51 -3.17
CA ILE A 689 28.64 42.49 -4.50
C ILE A 689 28.29 43.94 -4.92
N PRO A 690 28.10 44.21 -6.23
CA PRO A 690 27.92 45.56 -6.78
C PRO A 690 26.90 46.48 -6.10
#